data_AF-A0AAD9EP71-F1
#
_entry.id   AF-A0AAD9EP71-F1
#
_cell.length_a   1.000
_cell.length_b   1.000
_cell.length_c   1.000
_cell.angle_alpha   90.00
_cell.angle_beta   90.00
_cell.angle_gamma   90.00
#
_symmetry.space_group_name_H-M   'P 1'
#
loop_
_entity.id
_entity.type
_entity.pdbx_description
1 polymer ?
#
loop_
_entity_poly.entity_id
_entity_poly.type
_entity_poly.pdbx_seq_one_letter_code
_entity_poly.pdbx_strand_id
1 'polypeptide(L)'
;MPYLKAPLKPQGRGFFGEVSCYEMHSAHIRFPGSSANAEKPPIKLAVKKANDNADLAKFFRKEAENLNALKNNTTSNLIKPIAAYEINGDKCLLFPWAEGGSLSNCWRCWKAGPLDPAGMEWIVNQFRGIFLALGQLHDSNCRHGDLKPDNILWFKDARNKGELQIADLGLATFHQLDADTRKREELVIQTTTPTGTRRYQAPETDGEQYHRSNPPRSRSYDMWSMGCVMFELLIWLAYGNDDVETFQRSTPDFFWERVSSSTTLPKTYRINPVVKQCIDIMRKDFPRNTVYGDLFDLISHQLLVFNPSNDQIPSETHRLTAHETEAILGDINKRLEDLRYIPLRSSRYPRLQRNGGLFPSDQRSRNKADHQELESKFNDVWDSTPDEDLAAKLSKTTLWLLLQPSQGGDTRLCNRCTAMKMANLAVPWAFQQGCGLCNLVRQALQRAHMPLSTRLQFQRGTIHAENGSDLLSIYKPPGSISEGEAQEGLPILPSQASTEQFTLLSEWIRSCDSDASHEVCRRSKYRDVTSSPTRLIDVRDGLRLVPSDSVPVSDYVALSHCWGKLEKHQRFCLYKDNISQLQRSIQFERLPQNFKDAVTVTRGLGVRYLWIDSICIIQDDAQDWEMESSKMEEVFSSAYVTISAVSAKSSLDGFLGERPSRACVQVQVGGKQPLYVCPAIDDFHRDVELGEISKRGWVFQERALSRRTIYYTSTQVYWECGAGVRCETLRCLYNSKAAFLGDANFPHSALNHYKDGRQMLIQDLYERYSALEFSYASDRSVAILGLQKRLARAFETRATYGLFAIYLHRGLLWMRDQAEPMKSIAQPSGRYVPSWSWFSKMGAIKYMDLKFDSVTWTDDFESPFICEASGGSMGFTGVRTASGVPVVRALAKDLKLSKAELLKNAIFDDRDEFEVHELLFSVIGCDKDENSMEVRISHGLIIRKLIENLDERSQGTYERVGVASLRPSQIMDGGSWVKVC
;
A
#
# COMPACT_ATOMS: atom_id res chain seq x y z
N MET A 1 6.55 -22.47 -35.04
CA MET A 1 6.44 -23.86 -34.53
C MET A 1 4.98 -24.30 -34.62
N PRO A 2 4.57 -25.06 -35.66
CA PRO A 2 3.17 -25.42 -35.90
C PRO A 2 2.55 -26.35 -34.85
N TYR A 3 3.36 -26.86 -33.92
CA TYR A 3 3.01 -27.98 -33.02
C TYR A 3 3.25 -27.64 -31.53
N LEU A 4 3.56 -26.38 -31.22
CA LEU A 4 3.44 -25.86 -29.85
C LEU A 4 2.02 -25.34 -29.69
N LYS A 5 1.25 -25.85 -28.72
CA LYS A 5 -0.04 -25.23 -28.38
C LYS A 5 0.23 -23.84 -27.80
N ALA A 6 -0.51 -22.84 -28.26
CA ALA A 6 -0.36 -21.47 -27.81
C ALA A 6 -0.73 -21.35 -26.31
N PRO A 7 0.05 -20.63 -25.49
CA PRO A 7 -0.26 -20.38 -24.10
C PRO A 7 -1.48 -19.47 -24.02
N LEU A 8 -2.39 -19.76 -23.10
CA LEU A 8 -3.58 -18.95 -22.89
C LEU A 8 -3.25 -17.56 -22.28
N LYS A 9 -2.19 -17.45 -21.47
CA LYS A 9 -1.63 -16.23 -20.86
C LYS A 9 -0.17 -16.43 -20.39
N PRO A 10 0.61 -15.37 -20.20
CA PRO A 10 1.85 -15.45 -19.42
C PRO A 10 1.63 -15.87 -17.98
N GLN A 11 2.50 -16.77 -17.50
CA GLN A 11 2.45 -17.26 -16.12
C GLN A 11 3.41 -16.49 -15.20
N GLY A 12 4.28 -15.64 -15.75
CA GLY A 12 5.11 -14.70 -14.99
C GLY A 12 5.60 -13.52 -15.83
N ARG A 13 5.70 -12.34 -15.22
CA ARG A 13 6.30 -11.13 -15.82
C ARG A 13 7.51 -10.72 -14.97
N GLY A 14 8.71 -10.86 -15.54
CA GLY A 14 9.96 -10.43 -14.91
C GLY A 14 10.44 -9.10 -15.47
N PHE A 15 11.48 -8.52 -14.86
CA PHE A 15 12.12 -7.28 -15.32
C PHE A 15 12.63 -7.38 -16.77
N PHE A 16 12.97 -8.59 -17.24
CA PHE A 16 13.59 -8.84 -18.54
C PHE A 16 12.63 -9.38 -19.62
N GLY A 17 11.34 -9.58 -19.30
CA GLY A 17 10.37 -10.09 -20.26
C GLY A 17 9.31 -11.01 -19.68
N GLU A 18 8.63 -11.70 -20.59
CA GLU A 18 7.46 -12.53 -20.31
C GLU A 18 7.81 -14.02 -20.33
N VAL A 19 7.41 -14.78 -19.30
CA VAL A 19 7.57 -16.25 -19.26
C VAL A 19 6.22 -16.94 -19.39
N SER A 20 6.11 -17.80 -20.40
CA SER A 20 4.88 -18.51 -20.75
C SER A 20 5.12 -20.02 -20.81
N CYS A 21 4.13 -20.82 -20.36
CA CYS A 21 4.18 -22.29 -20.45
C CYS A 21 3.55 -22.76 -21.77
N TYR A 22 4.31 -23.50 -22.57
CA TYR A 22 3.89 -24.08 -23.84
C TYR A 22 3.90 -25.61 -23.75
N GLU A 23 2.99 -26.28 -24.46
CA GLU A 23 3.02 -27.73 -24.61
C GLU A 23 3.59 -28.11 -25.98
N MET A 24 4.65 -28.92 -25.96
CA MET A 24 5.24 -29.50 -27.16
C MET A 24 4.73 -30.91 -27.40
N HIS A 25 4.18 -31.13 -28.59
CA HIS A 25 3.65 -32.42 -29.00
C HIS A 25 4.74 -33.51 -29.05
N SER A 26 4.41 -34.72 -28.61
CA SER A 26 5.35 -35.85 -28.48
C SER A 26 6.02 -36.29 -29.79
N ALA A 27 5.40 -35.99 -30.93
CA ALA A 27 5.96 -36.23 -32.28
C ALA A 27 7.29 -35.50 -32.56
N HIS A 28 7.63 -34.45 -31.79
CA HIS A 28 8.88 -33.69 -31.96
C HIS A 28 10.02 -34.15 -31.03
N ILE A 29 9.80 -35.18 -30.23
CA ILE A 29 10.76 -35.61 -29.20
C ILE A 29 11.28 -37.01 -29.54
N ARG A 30 12.60 -37.12 -29.70
CA ARG A 30 13.27 -38.42 -29.78
C ARG A 30 13.47 -38.96 -28.36
N PHE A 31 12.64 -39.90 -27.94
CA PHE A 31 12.83 -40.61 -26.67
C PHE A 31 13.80 -41.78 -26.87
N PRO A 32 14.97 -41.80 -26.22
CA PRO A 32 15.90 -42.92 -26.32
C PRO A 32 15.26 -44.20 -25.74
N GLY A 33 15.24 -45.29 -26.52
CA GLY A 33 14.86 -46.63 -26.03
C GLY A 33 13.37 -47.01 -26.06
N SER A 34 12.48 -46.24 -26.70
CA SER A 34 11.03 -46.54 -26.71
C SER A 34 10.54 -47.21 -28.01
N SER A 35 9.64 -48.20 -27.90
CA SER A 35 8.93 -48.79 -29.05
C SER A 35 7.96 -47.79 -29.69
N ALA A 36 7.70 -47.96 -31.00
CA ALA A 36 7.02 -46.98 -31.84
C ALA A 36 5.50 -46.80 -31.56
N ASN A 37 4.88 -47.60 -30.69
CA ASN A 37 3.41 -47.70 -30.55
C ASN A 37 2.84 -47.25 -29.19
N ALA A 38 3.60 -46.55 -28.34
CA ALA A 38 3.05 -45.95 -27.12
C ALA A 38 2.69 -44.47 -27.37
N GLU A 39 1.43 -44.08 -27.17
CA GLU A 39 1.04 -42.66 -27.07
C GLU A 39 1.82 -42.03 -25.91
N LYS A 40 2.63 -41.00 -26.22
CA LYS A 40 3.42 -40.29 -25.22
C LYS A 40 2.82 -38.92 -24.92
N PRO A 41 2.81 -38.52 -23.64
CA PRO A 41 2.25 -37.24 -23.24
C PRO A 41 3.06 -36.08 -23.83
N PRO A 42 2.41 -34.92 -24.09
CA PRO A 42 3.10 -33.69 -24.45
C PRO A 42 4.01 -33.22 -23.32
N ILE A 43 5.13 -32.58 -23.66
CA ILE A 43 6.07 -32.02 -22.67
C ILE A 43 5.80 -30.52 -22.50
N LYS A 44 5.73 -30.05 -21.25
CA LYS A 44 5.61 -28.63 -20.92
C LYS A 44 6.97 -27.93 -20.95
N LEU A 45 7.00 -26.74 -21.54
CA LEU A 45 8.20 -25.94 -21.75
C LEU A 45 7.94 -24.49 -21.30
N ALA A 46 8.93 -23.86 -20.69
CA ALA A 46 8.92 -22.43 -20.41
C ALA A 46 9.54 -21.66 -21.59
N VAL A 47 8.82 -20.69 -22.14
CA VAL A 47 9.36 -19.75 -23.14
C VAL A 47 9.47 -18.37 -22.49
N LYS A 48 10.70 -17.87 -22.38
CA LYS A 48 11.02 -16.50 -21.93
C LYS A 48 11.20 -15.63 -23.18
N LYS A 49 10.30 -14.67 -23.38
CA LYS A 49 10.34 -13.69 -24.49
C LYS A 49 10.90 -12.35 -24.02
N ALA A 50 11.86 -11.81 -24.75
CA ALA A 50 12.35 -10.45 -24.53
C ALA A 50 11.62 -9.46 -25.45
N ASN A 51 11.17 -8.32 -24.91
CA ASN A 51 10.50 -7.25 -25.66
C ASN A 51 11.51 -6.49 -26.57
N ASP A 52 10.99 -5.78 -27.58
CA ASP A 52 11.72 -4.91 -28.53
C ASP A 52 12.37 -3.68 -27.88
N ASN A 53 13.30 -3.91 -26.97
CA ASN A 53 14.16 -2.89 -26.39
C ASN A 53 15.63 -3.22 -26.71
N ALA A 54 16.36 -2.24 -27.26
CA ALA A 54 17.75 -2.37 -27.65
C ALA A 54 18.68 -2.80 -26.49
N ASP A 55 18.38 -2.39 -25.25
CA ASP A 55 19.15 -2.80 -24.06
C ASP A 55 18.89 -4.27 -23.68
N LEU A 56 17.65 -4.75 -23.83
CA LEU A 56 17.24 -6.14 -23.58
C LEU A 56 17.87 -7.12 -24.58
N ALA A 57 18.14 -6.68 -25.82
CA ALA A 57 18.83 -7.46 -26.83
C ALA A 57 20.30 -7.80 -26.47
N LYS A 58 20.95 -6.99 -25.63
CA LYS A 58 22.30 -7.28 -25.09
C LYS A 58 22.24 -8.36 -24.01
N PHE A 59 21.23 -8.33 -23.16
CA PHE A 59 20.99 -9.35 -22.13
C PHE A 59 20.58 -10.70 -22.72
N PHE A 60 19.72 -10.73 -23.74
CA PHE A 60 19.34 -11.97 -24.43
C PHE A 60 20.54 -12.69 -25.06
N ARG A 61 21.44 -11.94 -25.72
CA ARG A 61 22.67 -12.50 -26.30
C ARG A 61 23.59 -13.04 -25.21
N LYS A 62 23.78 -12.28 -24.13
CA LYS A 62 24.59 -12.72 -22.99
C LYS A 62 24.00 -13.95 -22.31
N GLU A 63 22.69 -14.01 -22.12
CA GLU A 63 22.00 -15.19 -21.60
C GLU A 63 22.24 -16.36 -22.57
N ALA A 64 21.99 -16.23 -23.88
CA ALA A 64 22.30 -17.28 -24.88
C ALA A 64 23.78 -17.74 -24.92
N GLU A 65 24.75 -16.84 -24.69
CA GLU A 65 26.18 -17.15 -24.60
C GLU A 65 26.54 -17.90 -23.30
N ASN A 66 26.06 -17.41 -22.16
CA ASN A 66 26.16 -18.05 -20.85
C ASN A 66 25.57 -19.48 -20.90
N LEU A 67 24.46 -19.63 -21.63
CA LEU A 67 23.76 -20.88 -21.85
C LEU A 67 24.59 -21.89 -22.67
N ASN A 68 25.43 -21.45 -23.60
CA ASN A 68 26.39 -22.33 -24.30
C ASN A 68 27.56 -22.75 -23.40
N ALA A 69 28.05 -21.86 -22.53
CA ALA A 69 29.11 -22.17 -21.57
C ALA A 69 28.68 -23.24 -20.54
N LEU A 70 27.38 -23.33 -20.25
CA LEU A 70 26.81 -24.27 -19.28
C LEU A 70 26.38 -25.62 -19.87
N LYS A 71 26.48 -25.83 -21.18
CA LYS A 71 26.10 -27.10 -21.83
C LYS A 71 26.86 -28.31 -21.30
N ASN A 72 28.10 -28.11 -20.86
CA ASN A 72 28.98 -29.17 -20.34
C ASN A 72 28.93 -29.29 -18.81
N ASN A 73 28.06 -28.51 -18.13
CA ASN A 73 27.91 -28.58 -16.68
C ASN A 73 27.24 -29.92 -16.28
N THR A 74 27.86 -30.60 -15.31
CA THR A 74 27.48 -31.96 -14.90
C THR A 74 26.35 -32.01 -13.86
N THR A 75 26.00 -30.90 -13.22
CA THR A 75 24.96 -30.86 -12.17
C THR A 75 23.55 -30.77 -12.75
N SER A 76 22.57 -31.33 -12.03
CA SER A 76 21.15 -31.19 -12.34
C SER A 76 20.52 -29.96 -11.67
N ASN A 77 21.13 -29.39 -10.63
CA ASN A 77 20.61 -28.26 -9.84
C ASN A 77 20.79 -26.86 -10.47
N LEU A 78 21.12 -26.79 -11.76
CA LEU A 78 21.17 -25.56 -12.53
C LEU A 78 20.27 -25.73 -13.75
N ILE A 79 19.35 -24.79 -13.98
CA ILE A 79 18.41 -24.93 -15.10
C ILE A 79 19.17 -24.93 -16.43
N LYS A 80 18.91 -25.96 -17.23
CA LYS A 80 19.54 -26.12 -18.53
C LYS A 80 18.60 -25.58 -19.62
N PRO A 81 19.04 -24.61 -20.43
CA PRO A 81 18.29 -24.17 -21.59
C PRO A 81 18.18 -25.29 -22.62
N ILE A 82 17.04 -25.33 -23.30
CA ILE A 82 16.78 -26.24 -24.40
C ILE A 82 17.20 -25.59 -25.72
N ALA A 83 16.80 -24.34 -25.94
CA ALA A 83 17.09 -23.60 -27.17
C ALA A 83 17.00 -22.08 -26.98
N ALA A 84 17.65 -21.34 -27.86
CA ALA A 84 17.46 -19.91 -28.07
C ALA A 84 17.10 -19.70 -29.54
N TYR A 85 16.06 -18.94 -29.85
CA TYR A 85 15.62 -18.69 -31.22
C TYR A 85 14.94 -17.32 -31.36
N GLU A 86 14.87 -16.83 -32.59
CA GLU A 86 14.20 -15.58 -32.94
C GLU A 86 13.03 -15.88 -33.89
N ILE A 87 11.86 -15.28 -33.64
CA ILE A 87 10.67 -15.46 -34.47
C ILE A 87 9.91 -14.14 -34.57
N ASN A 88 9.66 -13.64 -35.78
CA ASN A 88 8.95 -12.39 -36.03
C ASN A 88 9.49 -11.17 -35.24
N GLY A 89 10.80 -11.12 -34.97
CA GLY A 89 11.45 -10.07 -34.15
C GLY A 89 11.53 -10.40 -32.65
N ASP A 90 10.67 -11.29 -32.14
CA ASP A 90 10.72 -11.76 -30.76
C ASP A 90 11.92 -12.68 -30.53
N LYS A 91 12.73 -12.35 -29.52
CA LYS A 91 13.84 -13.19 -29.05
C LYS A 91 13.38 -14.09 -27.91
N CYS A 92 13.42 -15.41 -28.12
CA CYS A 92 12.87 -16.42 -27.24
C CYS A 92 13.95 -17.36 -26.66
N LEU A 93 13.94 -17.57 -25.34
CA LEU A 93 14.69 -18.65 -24.67
C LEU A 93 13.71 -19.73 -24.22
N LEU A 94 14.09 -20.99 -24.45
CA LEU A 94 13.29 -22.16 -24.13
C LEU A 94 13.95 -22.93 -22.99
N PHE A 95 13.20 -23.19 -21.93
CA PHE A 95 13.62 -23.94 -20.75
C PHE A 95 12.62 -25.07 -20.44
N PRO A 96 13.03 -26.09 -19.67
CA PRO A 96 12.08 -27.03 -19.08
C PRO A 96 11.08 -26.28 -18.18
N TRP A 97 9.81 -26.70 -18.19
CA TRP A 97 8.80 -26.11 -17.31
C TRP A 97 8.88 -26.69 -15.89
N ALA A 98 8.98 -25.84 -14.87
CA ALA A 98 9.01 -26.24 -13.47
C ALA A 98 7.59 -26.39 -12.90
N GLU A 99 7.05 -27.61 -12.90
CA GLU A 99 5.68 -27.87 -12.40
C GLU A 99 5.48 -27.57 -10.91
N GLY A 100 6.57 -27.51 -10.13
CA GLY A 100 6.54 -27.14 -8.72
C GLY A 100 6.56 -25.63 -8.45
N GLY A 101 6.76 -24.79 -9.47
CA GLY A 101 6.90 -23.34 -9.30
C GLY A 101 8.25 -22.94 -8.67
N SER A 102 8.34 -21.72 -8.12
CA SER A 102 9.53 -21.25 -7.39
C SER A 102 9.55 -21.76 -5.94
N LEU A 103 10.70 -21.69 -5.28
CA LEU A 103 10.86 -22.05 -3.87
C LEU A 103 9.97 -21.16 -2.97
N SER A 104 9.77 -19.89 -3.34
CA SER A 104 8.81 -19.01 -2.64
C SER A 104 7.37 -19.54 -2.72
N ASN A 105 6.95 -20.03 -3.89
CA ASN A 105 5.65 -20.67 -4.06
C ASN A 105 5.56 -22.00 -3.30
N CYS A 106 6.66 -22.76 -3.23
CA CYS A 106 6.70 -24.03 -2.50
C CYS A 106 6.37 -23.84 -1.01
N TRP A 107 6.91 -22.80 -0.38
CA TRP A 107 6.66 -22.51 1.03
C TRP A 107 5.18 -22.30 1.35
N ARG A 108 4.42 -21.73 0.40
CA ARG A 108 2.97 -21.47 0.54
C ARG A 108 2.11 -22.70 0.27
N CYS A 109 2.51 -23.57 -0.66
CA CYS A 109 1.68 -24.69 -1.11
C CYS A 109 1.89 -26.00 -0.32
N TRP A 110 2.98 -26.13 0.45
CA TRP A 110 3.29 -27.33 1.22
C TRP A 110 2.83 -27.18 2.68
N LYS A 111 2.01 -28.11 3.18
CA LYS A 111 1.49 -28.10 4.57
C LYS A 111 2.63 -28.07 5.60
N ALA A 112 2.64 -27.04 6.45
CA ALA A 112 3.65 -26.85 7.50
C ALA A 112 3.63 -27.97 8.57
N GLY A 113 4.82 -28.46 8.91
CA GLY A 113 5.11 -29.42 9.98
C GLY A 113 6.55 -29.94 9.86
N PRO A 114 7.17 -30.47 10.94
CA PRO A 114 8.50 -31.06 10.86
C PRO A 114 8.53 -32.13 9.77
N LEU A 115 9.45 -32.02 8.82
CA LEU A 115 9.60 -33.01 7.77
C LEU A 115 9.89 -34.38 8.40
N ASP A 116 9.35 -35.44 7.80
CA ASP A 116 9.78 -36.80 8.10
C ASP A 116 11.28 -36.94 7.73
N PRO A 117 12.00 -37.95 8.26
CA PRO A 117 13.41 -38.16 7.98
C PRO A 117 13.75 -38.12 6.48
N ALA A 118 12.88 -38.72 5.65
CA ALA A 118 13.05 -38.75 4.21
C ALA A 118 12.84 -37.38 3.53
N GLY A 119 12.01 -36.49 4.08
CA GLY A 119 11.85 -35.12 3.61
C GLY A 119 13.04 -34.24 4.01
N MET A 120 13.58 -34.44 5.21
CA MET A 120 14.77 -33.72 5.68
C MET A 120 16.02 -34.10 4.87
N GLU A 121 16.21 -35.40 4.63
CA GLU A 121 17.25 -35.90 3.74
C GLU A 121 17.10 -35.33 2.33
N TRP A 122 15.89 -35.30 1.79
CA TRP A 122 15.65 -34.72 0.47
C TRP A 122 16.06 -33.25 0.42
N ILE A 123 15.64 -32.41 1.38
CA ILE A 123 15.90 -30.97 1.33
C ILE A 123 17.38 -30.62 1.54
N VAL A 124 18.08 -31.33 2.43
CA VAL A 124 19.53 -31.17 2.61
C VAL A 124 20.27 -31.53 1.32
N ASN A 125 19.88 -32.61 0.65
CA ASN A 125 20.47 -32.99 -0.64
C ASN A 125 20.17 -31.97 -1.75
N GLN A 126 18.98 -31.35 -1.77
CA GLN A 126 18.68 -30.30 -2.74
C GLN A 126 19.59 -29.09 -2.57
N PHE A 127 19.76 -28.60 -1.33
CA PHE A 127 20.64 -27.46 -1.08
C PHE A 127 22.11 -27.81 -1.30
N ARG A 128 22.55 -29.02 -0.96
CA ARG A 128 23.87 -29.52 -1.31
C ARG A 128 24.12 -29.45 -2.82
N GLY A 129 23.15 -29.91 -3.63
CA GLY A 129 23.21 -29.83 -5.08
C GLY A 129 23.24 -28.39 -5.63
N ILE A 130 22.48 -27.48 -5.02
CA ILE A 130 22.50 -26.03 -5.34
C ILE A 130 23.90 -25.43 -5.08
N PHE A 131 24.53 -25.74 -3.94
CA PHE A 131 25.89 -25.26 -3.66
C PHE A 131 26.93 -25.88 -4.56
N LEU A 132 26.79 -27.16 -4.95
CA LEU A 132 27.64 -27.78 -5.97
C LEU A 132 27.53 -27.03 -7.31
N ALA A 133 26.32 -26.69 -7.74
CA ALA A 133 26.08 -25.93 -8.96
C ALA A 133 26.67 -24.51 -8.89
N LEU A 134 26.53 -23.83 -7.74
CA LEU A 134 27.17 -22.53 -7.50
C LEU A 134 28.70 -22.63 -7.52
N GLY A 135 29.28 -23.68 -6.94
CA GLY A 135 30.73 -23.93 -6.97
C GLY A 135 31.25 -24.05 -8.39
N GLN A 136 30.56 -24.82 -9.24
CA GLN A 136 30.94 -24.95 -10.65
C GLN A 136 30.78 -23.64 -11.46
N LEU A 137 29.76 -22.84 -11.15
CA LEU A 137 29.63 -21.48 -11.70
C LEU A 137 30.82 -20.62 -11.27
N HIS A 138 31.14 -20.63 -9.98
CA HIS A 138 32.23 -19.86 -9.38
C HIS A 138 33.60 -20.27 -9.95
N ASP A 139 33.85 -21.56 -10.17
CA ASP A 139 35.07 -22.09 -10.82
C ASP A 139 35.21 -21.58 -12.26
N SER A 140 34.08 -21.45 -12.96
CA SER A 140 34.00 -20.87 -14.31
C SER A 140 34.09 -19.34 -14.31
N ASN A 141 34.52 -18.75 -13.19
CA ASN A 141 34.56 -17.31 -12.95
C ASN A 141 33.23 -16.59 -13.22
N CYS A 142 32.13 -17.31 -12.98
CA CYS A 142 30.77 -16.83 -13.12
C CYS A 142 30.13 -16.72 -11.75
N ARG A 143 29.43 -15.60 -11.50
CA ARG A 143 28.58 -15.43 -10.33
C ARG A 143 27.14 -15.19 -10.77
N HIS A 144 26.18 -15.54 -9.94
CA HIS A 144 24.75 -15.39 -10.23
C HIS A 144 24.30 -13.92 -10.11
N GLY A 145 24.53 -13.28 -8.95
CA GLY A 145 24.29 -11.86 -8.72
C GLY A 145 22.87 -11.45 -8.30
N ASP A 146 21.86 -12.33 -8.42
CA ASP A 146 20.47 -12.11 -7.94
C ASP A 146 19.85 -13.41 -7.40
N LEU A 147 20.52 -14.10 -6.48
CA LEU A 147 19.95 -15.30 -5.84
C LEU A 147 18.87 -14.90 -4.83
N LYS A 148 17.70 -15.53 -4.98
CA LYS A 148 16.51 -15.35 -4.14
C LYS A 148 15.58 -16.56 -4.30
N PRO A 149 14.59 -16.77 -3.41
CA PRO A 149 13.70 -17.93 -3.49
C PRO A 149 12.91 -18.01 -4.81
N ASP A 150 12.59 -16.88 -5.44
CA ASP A 150 11.91 -16.85 -6.74
C ASP A 150 12.76 -17.41 -7.90
N ASN A 151 14.08 -17.36 -7.76
CA ASN A 151 15.05 -17.81 -8.77
C ASN A 151 15.53 -19.26 -8.51
N ILE A 152 14.90 -19.98 -7.59
CA ILE A 152 15.13 -21.41 -7.36
C ILE A 152 13.82 -22.12 -7.71
N LEU A 153 13.83 -22.94 -8.76
CA LEU A 153 12.64 -23.58 -9.31
C LEU A 153 12.56 -25.06 -8.94
N TRP A 154 11.35 -25.55 -8.70
CA TRP A 154 11.10 -26.93 -8.31
C TRP A 154 10.54 -27.77 -9.46
N PHE A 155 11.30 -28.79 -9.86
CA PHE A 155 10.95 -29.74 -10.92
C PHE A 155 10.48 -31.05 -10.29
N LYS A 156 9.17 -31.26 -10.21
CA LYS A 156 8.58 -32.45 -9.60
C LYS A 156 8.80 -33.70 -10.44
N ASP A 157 9.07 -34.83 -9.77
CA ASP A 157 9.07 -36.16 -10.38
C ASP A 157 7.71 -36.86 -10.15
N ALA A 158 7.54 -38.08 -10.68
CA ALA A 158 6.30 -38.85 -10.54
C ALA A 158 5.91 -39.19 -9.07
N ARG A 159 6.82 -38.97 -8.12
CA ARG A 159 6.62 -39.20 -6.68
C ARG A 159 6.50 -37.91 -5.88
N ASN A 160 6.44 -36.74 -6.54
CA ASN A 160 6.46 -35.40 -5.94
C ASN A 160 7.71 -35.12 -5.06
N LYS A 161 8.81 -35.85 -5.25
CA LYS A 161 10.12 -35.65 -4.61
C LYS A 161 11.16 -35.29 -5.67
N GLY A 162 10.87 -34.20 -6.39
CA GLY A 162 11.64 -33.70 -7.52
C GLY A 162 12.99 -33.07 -7.19
N GLU A 163 13.47 -32.18 -8.05
CA GLU A 163 14.75 -31.47 -7.88
C GLU A 163 14.57 -29.94 -7.83
N LEU A 164 15.39 -29.24 -7.05
CA LEU A 164 15.51 -27.78 -7.06
C LEU A 164 16.62 -27.35 -8.01
N GLN A 165 16.35 -26.38 -8.88
CA GLN A 165 17.31 -25.86 -9.84
C GLN A 165 17.39 -24.33 -9.80
N ILE A 166 18.60 -23.78 -9.82
CA ILE A 166 18.82 -22.33 -9.93
C ILE A 166 18.45 -21.86 -11.34
N ALA A 167 17.71 -20.75 -11.44
CA ALA A 167 17.24 -20.16 -12.68
C ALA A 167 17.54 -18.65 -12.77
N ASP A 168 17.31 -18.07 -13.95
CA ASP A 168 17.47 -16.65 -14.26
C ASP A 168 18.91 -16.10 -14.15
N LEU A 169 19.82 -16.69 -14.93
CA LEU A 169 21.20 -16.23 -15.09
C LEU A 169 21.33 -14.93 -15.92
N GLY A 170 20.25 -14.21 -16.19
CA GLY A 170 20.24 -12.97 -17.00
C GLY A 170 21.13 -11.86 -16.43
N LEU A 171 21.49 -11.94 -15.14
CA LEU A 171 22.41 -11.04 -14.45
C LEU A 171 23.81 -11.61 -14.20
N ALA A 172 24.05 -12.85 -14.62
CA ALA A 172 25.33 -13.54 -14.42
C ALA A 172 26.44 -12.94 -15.30
N THR A 173 27.65 -12.83 -14.75
CA THR A 173 28.83 -12.28 -15.44
C THR A 173 29.90 -13.36 -15.58
N PHE A 174 30.12 -13.84 -16.81
CA PHE A 174 31.23 -14.73 -17.16
C PHE A 174 32.42 -13.88 -17.60
N HIS A 175 33.60 -14.13 -17.01
CA HIS A 175 34.83 -13.44 -17.38
C HIS A 175 35.80 -14.45 -18.00
N GLN A 176 36.15 -14.27 -19.29
CA GLN A 176 37.17 -15.09 -19.94
C GLN A 176 38.55 -14.87 -19.29
N LEU A 177 39.26 -15.97 -19.04
CA LEU A 177 40.65 -15.99 -18.62
C LEU A 177 41.52 -15.48 -19.78
N ASP A 178 41.79 -14.18 -19.81
CA ASP A 178 42.91 -13.67 -20.60
C ASP A 178 43.97 -13.06 -19.67
N ALA A 179 45.13 -13.71 -19.72
CA ALA A 179 46.37 -13.32 -19.09
C ALA A 179 46.86 -12.01 -19.71
N ASP A 180 46.40 -10.88 -19.20
CA ASP A 180 47.20 -9.67 -19.00
C ASP A 180 46.34 -8.57 -18.38
N THR A 181 46.43 -8.46 -17.06
CA THR A 181 45.70 -7.53 -16.19
C THR A 181 45.97 -6.04 -16.46
N ARG A 182 46.71 -5.69 -17.52
CA ARG A 182 47.15 -4.32 -17.82
C ARG A 182 46.49 -3.67 -19.05
N LYS A 183 45.71 -4.39 -19.87
CA LYS A 183 44.98 -3.81 -21.02
C LYS A 183 43.53 -3.41 -20.73
N ARG A 184 43.13 -3.34 -19.45
CA ARG A 184 41.75 -3.06 -19.02
C ARG A 184 41.28 -1.61 -19.16
N GLU A 185 42.15 -0.67 -19.56
CA GLU A 185 41.77 0.75 -19.68
C GLU A 185 41.23 1.16 -21.06
N GLU A 186 41.47 0.40 -22.14
CA GLU A 186 41.15 0.86 -23.51
C GLU A 186 39.89 0.24 -24.15
N LEU A 187 39.36 -0.86 -23.61
CA LEU A 187 38.13 -1.48 -24.12
C LEU A 187 37.09 -1.59 -23.00
N VAL A 188 36.46 -0.45 -22.70
CA VAL A 188 35.35 -0.32 -21.76
C VAL A 188 34.13 -1.08 -22.27
N ILE A 189 34.10 -2.40 -22.10
CA ILE A 189 32.85 -3.18 -22.10
C ILE A 189 32.42 -3.27 -20.64
N GLN A 190 31.88 -2.17 -20.11
CA GLN A 190 31.26 -2.11 -18.79
C GLN A 190 29.92 -2.86 -18.78
N THR A 191 29.72 -3.76 -17.82
CA THR A 191 28.44 -4.45 -17.58
C THR A 191 27.66 -3.72 -16.50
N THR A 192 26.70 -2.88 -16.90
CA THR A 192 25.70 -2.26 -16.03
C THR A 192 24.53 -3.22 -15.83
N THR A 193 24.37 -3.75 -14.62
CA THR A 193 23.27 -4.66 -14.27
C THR A 193 22.29 -3.97 -13.30
N PRO A 194 20.96 -4.01 -13.52
CA PRO A 194 19.96 -3.45 -12.61
C PRO A 194 20.06 -4.04 -11.19
N THR A 195 19.74 -3.24 -10.18
CA THR A 195 19.77 -3.62 -8.75
C THR A 195 18.80 -4.78 -8.47
N GLY A 196 19.33 -5.92 -8.03
CA GLY A 196 18.56 -7.06 -7.54
C GLY A 196 17.67 -6.72 -6.33
N THR A 197 16.83 -7.68 -5.91
CA THR A 197 15.93 -7.50 -4.76
C THR A 197 16.72 -7.16 -3.49
N ARG A 198 16.53 -5.95 -2.94
CA ARG A 198 17.35 -5.37 -1.84
C ARG A 198 17.55 -6.30 -0.63
N ARG A 199 16.54 -7.09 -0.25
CA ARG A 199 16.56 -8.05 0.87
C ARG A 199 17.77 -8.98 0.92
N TYR A 200 18.12 -9.58 -0.22
CA TYR A 200 19.17 -10.61 -0.32
C TYR A 200 20.55 -10.01 -0.64
N GLN A 201 20.67 -8.68 -0.63
CA GLN A 201 21.88 -7.95 -1.00
C GLN A 201 22.93 -7.96 0.11
N ALA A 202 24.18 -8.20 -0.26
CA ALA A 202 25.30 -8.28 0.68
C ALA A 202 25.81 -6.88 1.10
N PRO A 203 26.27 -6.71 2.35
CA PRO A 203 26.69 -5.43 2.95
C PRO A 203 27.87 -4.76 2.23
N GLU A 204 28.75 -5.54 1.61
CA GLU A 204 29.90 -5.03 0.83
C GLU A 204 29.51 -4.18 -0.40
N THR A 205 28.22 -4.08 -0.73
CA THR A 205 27.71 -3.27 -1.86
C THR A 205 27.25 -1.86 -1.48
N ASP A 206 27.41 -1.45 -0.23
CA ASP A 206 26.88 -0.18 0.30
C ASP A 206 27.85 1.02 0.12
N GLY A 207 27.57 1.98 -0.80
CA GLY A 207 28.31 3.24 -0.92
C GLY A 207 28.12 4.15 -2.16
N GLU A 208 28.33 5.47 -2.01
CA GLU A 208 28.26 6.48 -3.09
C GLU A 208 29.30 6.29 -4.22
N GLN A 209 30.50 5.77 -3.92
CA GLN A 209 31.45 5.33 -4.96
C GLN A 209 30.95 4.09 -5.71
N TYR A 210 30.20 3.19 -5.06
CA TYR A 210 29.60 2.01 -5.71
C TYR A 210 28.55 2.43 -6.76
N HIS A 211 27.83 3.52 -6.50
CA HIS A 211 26.87 4.10 -7.45
C HIS A 211 27.52 4.93 -8.57
N ARG A 212 28.70 5.54 -8.33
CA ARG A 212 29.40 6.37 -9.34
C ARG A 212 30.39 5.60 -10.22
N SER A 213 30.92 4.46 -9.78
CA SER A 213 31.90 3.66 -10.53
C SER A 213 31.59 2.16 -10.68
N ASN A 214 30.43 1.69 -10.20
CA ASN A 214 29.88 0.34 -10.41
C ASN A 214 30.92 -0.82 -10.40
N PRO A 215 31.67 -1.00 -9.29
CA PRO A 215 32.76 -1.98 -9.23
C PRO A 215 32.26 -3.43 -9.31
N PRO A 216 33.11 -4.40 -9.73
CA PRO A 216 32.72 -5.81 -9.84
C PRO A 216 32.33 -6.39 -8.46
N ARG A 217 31.22 -7.14 -8.39
CA ARG A 217 30.81 -7.87 -7.16
C ARG A 217 31.60 -9.18 -6.98
N SER A 218 31.85 -9.61 -5.76
CA SER A 218 32.58 -10.86 -5.48
C SER A 218 31.66 -12.10 -5.55
N ARG A 219 32.26 -13.30 -5.65
CA ARG A 219 31.54 -14.58 -5.52
C ARG A 219 30.92 -14.77 -4.14
N SER A 220 31.54 -14.18 -3.12
CA SER A 220 31.01 -14.13 -1.76
C SER A 220 29.62 -13.49 -1.71
N TYR A 221 29.27 -12.59 -2.65
CA TYR A 221 27.94 -12.00 -2.73
C TYR A 221 26.85 -13.06 -2.84
N ASP A 222 27.03 -14.04 -3.73
CA ASP A 222 26.08 -15.15 -3.92
C ASP A 222 25.93 -15.97 -2.63
N MET A 223 27.03 -16.17 -1.89
CA MET A 223 27.04 -16.90 -0.63
C MET A 223 26.23 -16.18 0.47
N TRP A 224 26.27 -14.85 0.51
CA TRP A 224 25.40 -14.07 1.42
C TRP A 224 23.93 -14.22 1.04
N SER A 225 23.62 -14.05 -0.25
CA SER A 225 22.24 -14.19 -0.74
C SER A 225 21.68 -15.58 -0.43
N MET A 226 22.49 -16.64 -0.59
CA MET A 226 22.11 -18.00 -0.18
C MET A 226 21.97 -18.16 1.33
N GLY A 227 22.80 -17.50 2.13
CA GLY A 227 22.63 -17.45 3.59
C GLY A 227 21.26 -16.89 3.99
N CYS A 228 20.80 -15.83 3.34
CA CYS A 228 19.47 -15.27 3.53
C CYS A 228 18.35 -16.24 3.12
N VAL A 229 18.48 -16.91 1.95
CA VAL A 229 17.51 -17.91 1.47
C VAL A 229 17.41 -19.10 2.44
N MET A 230 18.54 -19.64 2.89
CA MET A 230 18.56 -20.76 3.82
C MET A 230 18.07 -20.39 5.22
N PHE A 231 18.24 -19.14 5.65
CA PHE A 231 17.68 -18.67 6.92
C PHE A 231 16.14 -18.65 6.89
N GLU A 232 15.55 -18.15 5.80
CA GLU A 232 14.09 -18.21 5.59
C GLU A 232 13.60 -19.67 5.49
N LEU A 233 14.38 -20.56 4.86
CA LEU A 233 14.10 -21.99 4.84
C LEU A 233 14.08 -22.60 6.25
N LEU A 234 15.03 -22.25 7.13
CA LEU A 234 15.04 -22.76 8.51
C LEU A 234 13.81 -22.31 9.29
N ILE A 235 13.36 -21.07 9.08
CA ILE A 235 12.12 -20.58 9.69
C ILE A 235 10.93 -21.41 9.18
N TRP A 236 10.87 -21.62 7.86
CA TRP A 236 9.82 -22.42 7.25
C TRP A 236 9.78 -23.86 7.79
N LEU A 237 10.94 -24.54 7.86
CA LEU A 237 11.05 -25.93 8.32
C LEU A 237 10.66 -26.11 9.79
N ALA A 238 11.04 -25.17 10.64
CA ALA A 238 10.82 -25.29 12.08
C ALA A 238 9.46 -24.76 12.55
N TYR A 239 8.91 -23.77 11.85
CA TYR A 239 7.80 -22.97 12.38
C TYR A 239 6.63 -22.82 11.41
N GLY A 240 6.89 -22.82 10.10
CA GLY A 240 5.87 -22.81 9.05
C GLY A 240 5.84 -21.51 8.24
N ASN A 241 4.93 -21.47 7.25
CA ASN A 241 4.85 -20.38 6.28
C ASN A 241 4.47 -19.02 6.90
N ASP A 242 3.51 -19.01 7.83
CA ASP A 242 3.02 -17.78 8.46
C ASP A 242 4.14 -17.03 9.19
N ASP A 243 5.11 -17.77 9.72
CA ASP A 243 6.26 -17.23 10.44
C ASP A 243 7.37 -16.73 9.50
N VAL A 244 7.53 -17.35 8.32
CA VAL A 244 8.36 -16.80 7.24
C VAL A 244 7.79 -15.46 6.79
N GLU A 245 6.48 -15.36 6.61
CA GLU A 245 5.82 -14.10 6.24
C GLU A 245 5.97 -13.04 7.34
N THR A 246 5.83 -13.44 8.61
CA THR A 246 6.00 -12.56 9.76
C THR A 246 7.44 -12.04 9.84
N PHE A 247 8.42 -12.91 9.65
CA PHE A 247 9.83 -12.55 9.57
C PHE A 247 10.10 -11.60 8.40
N GLN A 248 9.53 -11.88 7.22
CA GLN A 248 9.69 -11.04 6.04
C GLN A 248 9.10 -9.63 6.24
N ARG A 249 7.92 -9.53 6.85
CA ARG A 249 7.33 -8.23 7.23
C ARG A 249 8.19 -7.45 8.23
N SER A 250 8.89 -8.15 9.11
CA SER A 250 9.72 -7.54 10.14
C SER A 250 11.13 -7.13 9.67
N THR A 251 11.53 -7.52 8.45
CA THR A 251 12.88 -7.29 7.90
C THR A 251 12.88 -6.79 6.44
N PRO A 252 12.02 -5.85 6.03
CA PRO A 252 11.64 -5.63 4.62
C PRO A 252 12.80 -5.31 3.67
N ASP A 253 13.87 -4.68 4.17
CA ASP A 253 14.93 -4.10 3.33
C ASP A 253 16.21 -4.93 3.23
N PHE A 254 16.89 -5.24 4.35
CA PHE A 254 18.18 -5.94 4.36
C PHE A 254 18.31 -6.84 5.60
N PHE A 255 19.08 -7.93 5.48
CA PHE A 255 19.49 -8.77 6.63
C PHE A 255 20.57 -8.09 7.52
N TRP A 256 21.04 -6.92 7.14
CA TRP A 256 22.08 -6.14 7.80
C TRP A 256 21.68 -4.66 7.86
N GLU A 257 22.35 -3.89 8.70
CA GLU A 257 22.21 -2.43 8.75
C GLU A 257 23.55 -1.74 9.02
N ARG A 258 23.63 -0.45 8.69
CA ARG A 258 24.84 0.36 8.88
C ARG A 258 24.90 0.91 10.31
N VAL A 259 26.05 0.78 10.97
CA VAL A 259 26.24 1.18 12.38
C VAL A 259 26.74 2.62 12.53
N SER A 260 27.47 3.15 11.54
CA SER A 260 28.04 4.50 11.55
C SER A 260 27.55 5.31 10.34
N SER A 261 27.04 6.52 10.60
CA SER A 261 26.66 7.52 9.58
C SER A 261 27.77 8.56 9.32
N SER A 262 28.93 8.44 9.97
CA SER A 262 30.02 9.40 9.79
C SER A 262 30.70 9.25 8.43
N THR A 263 30.90 10.36 7.73
CA THR A 263 31.60 10.44 6.44
C THR A 263 33.12 10.26 6.56
N THR A 264 33.67 10.23 7.78
CA THR A 264 35.12 10.22 8.05
C THR A 264 35.66 8.90 8.62
N LEU A 265 34.79 7.97 9.01
CA LEU A 265 35.17 6.67 9.57
C LEU A 265 34.91 5.52 8.58
N PRO A 266 35.63 4.38 8.68
CA PRO A 266 35.33 3.19 7.91
C PRO A 266 33.88 2.76 8.13
N LYS A 267 33.17 2.41 7.05
CA LYS A 267 31.80 1.90 7.14
C LYS A 267 31.79 0.59 7.91
N THR A 268 31.04 0.54 8.99
CA THR A 268 30.82 -0.65 9.80
C THR A 268 29.38 -1.14 9.66
N TYR A 269 29.22 -2.45 9.61
CA TYR A 269 27.94 -3.12 9.38
C TYR A 269 27.63 -4.08 10.53
N ARG A 270 26.35 -4.30 10.82
CA ARG A 270 25.89 -5.33 11.75
C ARG A 270 24.69 -6.08 11.18
N ILE A 271 24.44 -7.29 11.68
CA ILE A 271 23.21 -8.03 11.34
C ILE A 271 22.02 -7.23 11.86
N ASN A 272 20.96 -7.17 11.05
CA ASN A 272 19.73 -6.47 11.40
C ASN A 272 19.24 -6.94 12.79
N PRO A 273 18.88 -6.03 13.71
CA PRO A 273 18.51 -6.39 15.08
C PRO A 273 17.39 -7.44 15.18
N VAL A 274 16.43 -7.41 14.26
CA VAL A 274 15.35 -8.41 14.19
C VAL A 274 15.90 -9.77 13.77
N VAL A 275 16.75 -9.80 12.73
CA VAL A 275 17.43 -11.05 12.31
C VAL A 275 18.29 -11.59 13.44
N LYS A 276 19.02 -10.73 14.16
CA LYS A 276 19.83 -11.11 15.32
C LYS A 276 18.97 -11.69 16.44
N GLN A 277 17.82 -11.08 16.72
CA GLN A 277 16.86 -11.61 17.68
C GLN A 277 16.32 -12.98 17.25
N CYS A 278 15.97 -13.18 15.97
CA CYS A 278 15.59 -14.49 15.44
C CYS A 278 16.70 -15.52 15.65
N ILE A 279 17.94 -15.18 15.31
CA ILE A 279 19.12 -16.03 15.52
C ILE A 279 19.23 -16.45 16.99
N ASP A 280 19.16 -15.49 17.91
CA ASP A 280 19.33 -15.75 19.34
C ASP A 280 18.22 -16.64 19.92
N ILE A 281 17.01 -16.58 19.36
CA ILE A 281 15.91 -17.43 19.80
C ILE A 281 15.96 -18.82 19.14
N MET A 282 16.17 -18.89 17.83
CA MET A 282 16.29 -20.14 17.08
C MET A 282 17.43 -21.03 17.61
N ARG A 283 18.52 -20.44 18.10
CA ARG A 283 19.61 -21.17 18.77
C ARG A 283 19.14 -21.97 20.00
N LYS A 284 18.12 -21.49 20.72
CA LYS A 284 17.54 -22.19 21.88
C LYS A 284 16.67 -23.37 21.44
N ASP A 285 16.00 -23.22 20.30
CA ASP A 285 15.10 -24.23 19.74
C ASP A 285 15.84 -25.32 18.98
N PHE A 286 17.02 -25.02 18.45
CA PHE A 286 17.84 -25.93 17.65
C PHE A 286 19.06 -26.41 18.47
N PRO A 287 19.04 -27.60 19.08
CA PRO A 287 20.16 -28.12 19.85
C PRO A 287 21.37 -28.43 18.95
N ARG A 288 22.59 -28.32 19.50
CA ARG A 288 23.80 -28.79 18.80
C ARG A 288 23.74 -30.30 18.59
N ASN A 289 24.40 -30.80 17.55
CA ASN A 289 24.37 -32.21 17.15
C ASN A 289 22.96 -32.66 16.70
N THR A 290 22.22 -31.77 16.05
CA THR A 290 20.98 -32.09 15.32
C THR A 290 21.05 -31.46 13.94
N VAL A 291 20.31 -31.96 12.96
CA VAL A 291 20.26 -31.37 11.61
C VAL A 291 19.90 -29.88 11.64
N TYR A 292 18.92 -29.49 12.47
CA TYR A 292 18.53 -28.08 12.61
C TYR A 292 19.63 -27.23 13.24
N GLY A 293 20.33 -27.77 14.25
CA GLY A 293 21.46 -27.09 14.89
C GLY A 293 22.64 -26.90 13.96
N ASP A 294 22.99 -27.93 13.19
CA ASP A 294 24.13 -27.92 12.29
C ASP A 294 23.87 -27.02 11.06
N LEU A 295 22.65 -27.04 10.51
CA LEU A 295 22.22 -26.09 9.47
C LEU A 295 22.21 -24.65 10.00
N PHE A 296 21.72 -24.45 11.23
CA PHE A 296 21.73 -23.13 11.87
C PHE A 296 23.15 -22.58 12.06
N ASP A 297 24.08 -23.42 12.52
CA ASP A 297 25.46 -23.02 12.73
C ASP A 297 26.15 -22.68 11.40
N LEU A 298 25.90 -23.45 10.34
CA LEU A 298 26.35 -23.13 8.99
C LEU A 298 25.84 -21.75 8.52
N ILE A 299 24.54 -21.47 8.68
CA ILE A 299 23.96 -20.23 8.16
C ILE A 299 24.40 -19.00 8.97
N SER A 300 24.27 -19.07 10.29
CA SER A 300 24.46 -17.92 11.19
C SER A 300 25.93 -17.57 11.42
N HIS A 301 26.83 -18.56 11.40
CA HIS A 301 28.26 -18.34 11.67
C HIS A 301 29.15 -18.40 10.44
N GLN A 302 28.66 -18.91 9.29
CA GLN A 302 29.52 -19.15 8.12
C GLN A 302 28.98 -18.54 6.80
N LEU A 303 27.67 -18.27 6.67
CA LEU A 303 27.09 -17.64 5.47
C LEU A 303 26.69 -16.17 5.69
N LEU A 304 26.06 -15.85 6.83
CA LEU A 304 25.67 -14.48 7.20
C LEU A 304 26.79 -13.71 7.91
N VAL A 305 27.99 -13.72 7.33
CA VAL A 305 29.19 -13.07 7.87
C VAL A 305 29.68 -11.94 6.97
N PHE A 306 30.16 -10.84 7.58
CA PHE A 306 30.55 -9.61 6.88
C PHE A 306 31.89 -9.68 6.14
N ASN A 307 32.80 -10.56 6.55
CA ASN A 307 34.16 -10.64 5.98
C ASN A 307 34.18 -11.60 4.77
N PRO A 308 34.37 -11.11 3.54
CA PRO A 308 34.64 -11.97 2.39
C PRO A 308 36.08 -12.53 2.51
N SER A 309 36.27 -13.84 2.32
CA SER A 309 37.60 -14.44 2.23
C SER A 309 38.41 -13.74 1.15
N ASN A 310 39.57 -13.17 1.51
CA ASN A 310 40.64 -13.02 0.54
C ASN A 310 41.28 -14.41 0.41
N ASP A 311 41.37 -14.93 -0.81
CA ASP A 311 41.65 -16.32 -1.23
C ASP A 311 42.91 -17.03 -0.64
N GLN A 312 43.48 -16.63 0.49
CA GLN A 312 44.77 -17.16 0.95
C GLN A 312 44.87 -17.59 2.43
N ILE A 313 43.91 -17.33 3.33
CA ILE A 313 43.96 -17.92 4.69
C ILE A 313 42.55 -18.16 5.25
N PRO A 314 42.13 -19.42 5.49
CA PRO A 314 40.91 -19.73 6.21
C PRO A 314 41.00 -19.21 7.65
N SER A 315 40.01 -18.44 8.10
CA SER A 315 39.80 -18.15 9.52
C SER A 315 38.34 -18.42 9.87
N GLU A 316 38.04 -18.77 11.12
CA GLU A 316 36.69 -19.06 11.64
C GLU A 316 35.67 -17.91 11.46
N THR A 317 36.08 -16.76 10.91
CA THR A 317 35.29 -15.52 10.77
C THR A 317 35.05 -15.09 9.32
N HIS A 318 35.38 -15.92 8.33
CA HIS A 318 35.17 -15.60 6.91
C HIS A 318 33.97 -16.33 6.31
N ARG A 319 33.34 -15.72 5.31
CA ARG A 319 32.22 -16.34 4.57
C ARG A 319 32.73 -17.53 3.75
N LEU A 320 32.12 -18.70 3.93
CA LEU A 320 32.51 -19.91 3.20
C LEU A 320 32.27 -19.80 1.69
N THR A 321 33.04 -20.58 0.94
CA THR A 321 32.83 -20.80 -0.50
C THR A 321 31.71 -21.83 -0.74
N ALA A 322 31.23 -21.89 -1.98
CA ALA A 322 30.19 -22.84 -2.38
C ALA A 322 30.64 -24.31 -2.22
N HIS A 323 31.89 -24.65 -2.55
CA HIS A 323 32.44 -26.00 -2.39
C HIS A 323 32.59 -26.41 -0.91
N GLU A 324 33.07 -25.50 -0.05
CA GLU A 324 33.15 -25.78 1.40
C GLU A 324 31.75 -25.98 2.01
N THR A 325 30.77 -25.17 1.57
CA THR A 325 29.38 -25.28 2.01
C THR A 325 28.75 -26.60 1.55
N GLU A 326 29.02 -27.03 0.30
CA GLU A 326 28.60 -28.33 -0.24
C GLU A 326 29.16 -29.49 0.58
N ALA A 327 30.45 -29.46 0.91
CA ALA A 327 31.10 -30.49 1.70
C ALA A 327 30.48 -30.62 3.10
N ILE A 328 30.23 -29.49 3.77
CA ILE A 328 29.56 -29.46 5.09
C ILE A 328 28.15 -30.05 5.00
N LEU A 329 27.36 -29.68 3.99
CA LEU A 329 26.04 -30.26 3.77
C LEU A 329 26.10 -31.75 3.46
N GLY A 330 27.16 -32.22 2.78
CA GLY A 330 27.44 -33.64 2.57
C GLY A 330 27.68 -34.39 3.87
N ASP A 331 28.42 -33.81 4.81
CA ASP A 331 28.65 -34.40 6.13
C ASP A 331 27.41 -34.35 7.04
N ILE A 332 26.60 -33.28 6.96
CA ILE A 332 25.27 -33.23 7.59
C ILE A 332 24.40 -34.35 7.02
N ASN A 333 24.41 -34.57 5.71
CA ASN A 333 23.61 -35.60 5.06
C ASN A 333 24.00 -37.02 5.51
N LYS A 334 25.30 -37.33 5.64
CA LYS A 334 25.75 -38.63 6.18
C LYS A 334 25.25 -38.89 7.60
N ARG A 335 25.11 -37.84 8.42
CA ARG A 335 24.60 -37.95 9.80
C ARG A 335 23.08 -38.15 9.88
N LEU A 336 22.32 -37.86 8.82
CA LEU A 336 20.87 -38.05 8.79
C LEU A 336 20.45 -39.53 8.86
N GLU A 337 21.37 -40.47 8.64
CA GLU A 337 21.13 -41.90 8.83
C GLU A 337 20.83 -42.26 10.30
N ASP A 338 21.31 -41.47 11.27
CA ASP A 338 20.93 -41.62 12.69
C ASP A 338 19.66 -40.83 12.99
N LEU A 339 18.52 -41.52 13.17
CA LEU A 339 17.24 -40.88 13.50
C LEU A 339 17.28 -40.01 14.77
N ARG A 340 18.26 -40.22 15.67
CA ARG A 340 18.46 -39.37 16.87
C ARG A 340 19.05 -38.00 16.55
N TYR A 341 19.51 -37.78 15.32
CA TYR A 341 20.03 -36.51 14.80
C TYR A 341 18.94 -35.61 14.20
N ILE A 342 17.72 -36.13 14.02
CA ILE A 342 16.56 -35.43 13.43
C ILE A 342 15.60 -34.75 14.44
N PRO A 343 15.63 -34.97 15.77
CA PRO A 343 14.54 -34.51 16.63
C PRO A 343 14.49 -32.98 16.72
N LEU A 344 13.34 -32.41 16.34
CA LEU A 344 12.96 -31.04 16.65
C LEU A 344 12.10 -31.07 17.92
N ARG A 345 12.45 -30.29 18.94
CA ARG A 345 11.50 -30.04 20.03
C ARG A 345 10.40 -29.13 19.48
N SER A 346 9.15 -29.61 19.47
CA SER A 346 8.00 -28.80 19.09
C SER A 346 7.98 -27.51 19.93
N SER A 347 8.26 -26.39 19.27
CA SER A 347 8.31 -25.04 19.82
C SER A 347 7.41 -24.16 18.95
N ARG A 348 6.60 -23.30 19.57
CA ARG A 348 5.88 -22.25 18.83
C ARG A 348 6.90 -21.24 18.33
N TYR A 349 6.71 -20.70 17.12
CA TYR A 349 7.56 -19.60 16.66
C TYR A 349 7.62 -18.51 17.73
N PRO A 350 8.80 -17.99 18.03
CA PRO A 350 8.93 -16.97 19.05
C PRO A 350 8.12 -15.76 18.63
N ARG A 351 7.28 -15.24 19.54
CA ARG A 351 6.77 -13.88 19.38
C ARG A 351 7.99 -12.97 19.36
N LEU A 352 8.37 -12.48 18.19
CA LEU A 352 9.42 -11.49 18.05
C LEU A 352 9.06 -10.35 18.99
N GLN A 353 9.76 -10.27 20.12
CA GLN A 353 9.60 -9.16 21.04
C GLN A 353 10.21 -7.97 20.32
N ARG A 354 9.38 -7.19 19.63
CA ARG A 354 9.68 -5.78 19.45
C ARG A 354 9.86 -5.24 20.87
N ASN A 355 11.10 -5.06 21.31
CA ASN A 355 11.39 -4.06 22.31
C ASN A 355 10.90 -2.73 21.70
N GLY A 356 9.82 -2.12 22.18
CA GLY A 356 8.92 -2.52 23.28
C GLY A 356 7.46 -2.21 22.92
N GLY A 357 6.53 -3.10 23.31
CA GLY A 357 5.08 -2.82 23.30
C GLY A 357 4.21 -4.04 22.99
N LEU A 358 3.54 -4.58 24.02
CA LEU A 358 2.79 -5.86 24.05
C LEU A 358 1.50 -5.91 23.19
N PHE A 359 1.36 -6.95 22.35
CA PHE A 359 0.06 -7.46 21.89
C PHE A 359 -0.29 -8.81 22.59
N PRO A 360 -1.45 -8.92 23.27
CA PRO A 360 -1.96 -10.19 23.76
C PRO A 360 -2.49 -11.05 22.60
N SER A 361 -2.33 -12.35 22.76
CA SER A 361 -2.83 -13.38 21.86
C SER A 361 -4.35 -13.50 21.89
N ASP A 362 -4.96 -13.53 20.71
CA ASP A 362 -6.26 -14.15 20.53
C ASP A 362 -6.12 -15.58 20.00
N GLN A 363 -6.57 -16.52 20.83
CA GLN A 363 -7.00 -17.83 20.37
C GLN A 363 -8.37 -17.65 19.72
N ARG A 364 -8.48 -17.79 18.39
CA ARG A 364 -9.76 -18.13 17.76
C ARG A 364 -9.60 -19.37 16.89
N SER A 365 -10.50 -20.31 17.18
CA SER A 365 -10.64 -21.62 16.58
C SER A 365 -10.80 -21.53 15.06
N ARG A 366 -10.12 -22.46 14.38
CA ARG A 366 -10.33 -22.80 12.97
C ARG A 366 -11.81 -23.09 12.70
N ASN A 367 -12.39 -22.43 11.71
CA ASN A 367 -13.48 -22.96 10.89
C ASN A 367 -13.42 -22.33 9.49
N LYS A 368 -13.66 -23.18 8.50
CA LYS A 368 -13.53 -22.98 7.04
C LYS A 368 -14.25 -21.72 6.54
N ALA A 369 -13.50 -20.74 6.03
CA ALA A 369 -13.99 -19.64 5.19
C ALA A 369 -12.83 -18.95 4.42
N ASP A 370 -12.11 -19.69 3.56
CA ASP A 370 -10.90 -19.23 2.84
C ASP A 370 -11.16 -18.21 1.71
N HIS A 371 -12.25 -17.44 1.74
CA HIS A 371 -12.51 -16.39 0.74
C HIS A 371 -12.86 -15.01 1.31
N GLN A 372 -12.85 -14.84 2.64
CA GLN A 372 -12.97 -13.52 3.29
C GLN A 372 -11.62 -12.84 3.57
N GLU A 373 -10.49 -13.53 3.42
CA GLU A 373 -9.19 -12.95 3.81
C GLU A 373 -8.63 -11.88 2.86
N LEU A 374 -9.12 -11.74 1.63
CA LEU A 374 -8.78 -10.56 0.81
C LEU A 374 -9.49 -9.28 1.28
N GLU A 375 -10.61 -9.38 2.02
CA GLU A 375 -11.23 -8.22 2.70
C GLU A 375 -10.43 -7.81 3.95
N SER A 376 -9.52 -8.66 4.45
CA SER A 376 -8.77 -8.40 5.70
C SER A 376 -7.61 -7.41 5.57
N LYS A 377 -7.21 -7.00 4.35
CA LYS A 377 -6.14 -6.00 4.13
C LYS A 377 -6.66 -4.57 3.95
N PHE A 378 -7.97 -4.41 3.87
CA PHE A 378 -8.70 -3.14 3.86
C PHE A 378 -9.74 -3.17 5.00
N ASN A 379 -9.32 -3.65 6.16
CA ASN A 379 -10.23 -3.69 7.30
C ASN A 379 -10.43 -2.27 7.82
N ASP A 380 -11.68 -1.95 8.12
CA ASP A 380 -12.04 -0.67 8.74
C ASP A 380 -11.89 -0.73 10.28
N VAL A 381 -10.90 -1.49 10.73
CA VAL A 381 -10.66 -1.73 12.15
C VAL A 381 -9.64 -0.70 12.64
N TRP A 382 -10.03 0.05 13.66
CA TRP A 382 -9.18 1.05 14.30
C TRP A 382 -8.38 0.43 15.45
N ASP A 383 -7.06 0.49 15.33
CA ASP A 383 -6.12 0.20 16.42
C ASP A 383 -5.83 1.46 17.22
N SER A 384 -5.81 1.34 18.55
CA SER A 384 -5.53 2.44 19.48
C SER A 384 -4.46 2.07 20.48
N THR A 385 -3.41 2.89 20.57
CA THR A 385 -2.27 2.69 21.48
C THR A 385 -1.88 3.98 22.19
N PRO A 386 -1.38 3.96 23.44
CA PRO A 386 -0.84 5.15 24.08
C PRO A 386 0.40 5.70 23.34
N ASP A 387 0.54 7.03 23.26
CA ASP A 387 1.72 7.72 22.72
C ASP A 387 2.74 7.97 23.85
N GLU A 388 3.45 6.91 24.22
CA GLU A 388 4.43 6.94 25.33
C GLU A 388 5.60 7.90 25.04
N ASP A 389 6.02 8.02 23.77
CA ASP A 389 7.10 8.91 23.37
C ASP A 389 6.75 10.38 23.56
N LEU A 390 5.54 10.77 23.16
CA LEU A 390 5.06 12.12 23.38
C LEU A 390 4.80 12.38 24.87
N ALA A 391 4.22 11.43 25.59
CA ALA A 391 3.99 11.55 27.02
C ALA A 391 5.32 11.77 27.79
N ALA A 392 6.38 11.06 27.42
CA ALA A 392 7.72 11.22 28.00
C ALA A 392 8.39 12.56 27.64
N LYS A 393 8.05 13.16 26.50
CA LYS A 393 8.51 14.53 26.14
C LYS A 393 7.73 15.58 26.91
N LEU A 394 6.40 15.46 26.96
CA LEU A 394 5.52 16.40 27.64
C LEU A 394 5.72 16.42 29.15
N SER A 395 6.07 15.29 29.78
CA SER A 395 6.39 15.22 31.21
C SER A 395 7.58 16.11 31.61
N LYS A 396 8.45 16.46 30.65
CA LYS A 396 9.59 17.37 30.83
C LYS A 396 9.23 18.84 30.60
N THR A 397 8.02 19.13 30.13
CA THR A 397 7.52 20.48 29.87
C THR A 397 6.64 20.96 31.02
N THR A 398 6.48 22.28 31.17
CA THR A 398 5.53 22.88 32.14
C THR A 398 4.07 22.61 31.78
N LEU A 399 3.78 22.06 30.59
CA LEU A 399 2.44 21.78 30.10
C LEU A 399 1.65 20.89 31.07
N TRP A 400 2.28 19.84 31.60
CA TRP A 400 1.62 18.95 32.57
C TRP A 400 1.21 19.70 33.84
N LEU A 401 2.05 20.59 34.37
CA LEU A 401 1.73 21.34 35.60
C LEU A 401 0.48 22.22 35.43
N LEU A 402 0.24 22.72 34.21
CA LEU A 402 -0.89 23.58 33.88
C LEU A 402 -2.18 22.80 33.56
N LEU A 403 -2.05 21.54 33.12
CA LEU A 403 -3.17 20.66 32.76
C LEU A 403 -3.51 19.63 33.86
N GLN A 404 -2.96 19.80 35.06
CA GLN A 404 -3.32 18.98 36.21
C GLN A 404 -4.76 19.27 36.64
N PRO A 405 -5.58 18.23 36.88
CA PRO A 405 -6.87 18.41 37.54
C PRO A 405 -6.69 19.09 38.89
N SER A 406 -7.43 20.19 39.12
CA SER A 406 -7.43 20.92 40.39
C SER A 406 -7.66 19.96 41.55
N GLN A 407 -6.79 19.97 42.56
CA GLN A 407 -6.79 19.04 43.71
C GLN A 407 -8.04 19.10 44.63
N GLY A 408 -9.12 19.77 44.23
CA GLY A 408 -10.27 20.12 45.07
C GLY A 408 -11.64 19.69 44.53
N GLY A 409 -11.71 18.80 43.54
CA GLY A 409 -13.00 18.22 43.14
C GLY A 409 -13.42 17.14 44.14
N ASP A 410 -14.38 17.46 45.00
CA ASP A 410 -14.94 16.60 46.06
C ASP A 410 -15.77 15.43 45.46
N THR A 411 -15.20 14.65 44.52
CA THR A 411 -15.87 13.47 43.96
C THR A 411 -15.88 12.37 45.00
N ARG A 412 -16.96 12.32 45.77
CA ARG A 412 -17.24 11.21 46.69
C ARG A 412 -17.26 9.91 45.90
N LEU A 413 -16.43 8.95 46.31
CA LEU A 413 -16.43 7.58 45.79
C LEU A 413 -17.05 6.66 46.83
N CYS A 414 -17.83 5.67 46.39
CA CYS A 414 -18.29 4.62 47.29
C CYS A 414 -17.15 3.66 47.64
N ASN A 415 -17.28 2.92 48.75
CA ASN A 415 -16.27 1.95 49.19
C ASN A 415 -15.81 0.98 48.09
N ARG A 416 -16.70 0.56 47.18
CA ARG A 416 -16.36 -0.29 46.02
C ARG A 416 -15.49 0.45 44.99
N CYS A 417 -15.80 1.70 44.67
CA CYS A 417 -15.04 2.50 43.73
C CYS A 417 -13.71 3.00 44.33
N THR A 418 -13.64 3.16 45.65
CA THR A 418 -12.40 3.49 46.37
C THR A 418 -11.46 2.28 46.48
N ALA A 419 -12.01 1.09 46.72
CA ALA A 419 -11.25 -0.15 46.85
C ALA A 419 -10.98 -0.85 45.49
N MET A 420 -11.14 -0.15 44.37
CA MET A 420 -11.08 -0.75 43.03
C MET A 420 -9.72 -1.42 42.80
N LYS A 421 -9.71 -2.77 42.76
CA LYS A 421 -8.66 -3.56 42.14
C LYS A 421 -9.11 -3.86 40.71
N MET A 422 -8.46 -3.25 39.71
CA MET A 422 -8.88 -3.26 38.31
C MET A 422 -9.03 -4.67 37.71
N ALA A 423 -8.30 -5.64 38.25
CA ALA A 423 -8.30 -7.04 37.81
C ALA A 423 -9.60 -7.83 38.09
N ASN A 424 -10.57 -7.31 38.87
CA ASN A 424 -11.77 -8.05 39.29
C ASN A 424 -13.09 -7.41 38.84
N LEU A 425 -13.08 -6.62 37.76
CA LEU A 425 -14.31 -6.09 37.15
C LEU A 425 -15.06 -7.21 36.40
N ALA A 426 -15.83 -8.01 37.12
CA ALA A 426 -16.77 -8.95 36.52
C ALA A 426 -18.17 -8.87 37.18
N VAL A 427 -19.17 -8.73 36.30
CA VAL A 427 -20.65 -8.81 36.45
C VAL A 427 -21.37 -7.66 37.22
N PRO A 428 -22.65 -7.35 36.92
CA PRO A 428 -23.19 -6.00 36.64
C PRO A 428 -22.74 -4.89 37.60
N TRP A 429 -22.52 -3.68 37.09
CA TRP A 429 -22.05 -2.56 37.90
C TRP A 429 -23.10 -2.17 38.96
N ALA A 430 -22.78 -2.36 40.25
CA ALA A 430 -23.69 -2.02 41.34
C ALA A 430 -23.59 -0.51 41.62
N PHE A 431 -24.45 0.26 40.96
CA PHE A 431 -24.46 1.71 41.09
C PHE A 431 -24.85 2.15 42.51
N GLN A 432 -24.06 3.05 43.09
CA GLN A 432 -24.41 3.74 44.34
C GLN A 432 -24.67 5.22 44.08
N GLN A 433 -25.72 5.75 44.72
CA GLN A 433 -26.09 7.15 44.63
C GLN A 433 -25.01 8.04 45.27
N GLY A 434 -24.74 9.20 44.65
CA GLY A 434 -23.71 10.14 45.13
C GLY A 434 -22.26 9.75 44.83
N CYS A 435 -22.01 8.58 44.21
CA CYS A 435 -20.66 8.19 43.78
C CYS A 435 -20.32 8.77 42.40
N GLY A 436 -19.23 9.54 42.32
CA GLY A 436 -18.76 10.18 41.08
C GLY A 436 -18.47 9.19 39.95
N LEU A 437 -17.74 8.11 40.25
CA LEU A 437 -17.42 7.08 39.25
C LEU A 437 -18.66 6.30 38.78
N CYS A 438 -19.58 5.97 39.69
CA CYS A 438 -20.85 5.33 39.33
C CYS A 438 -21.69 6.21 38.40
N ASN A 439 -21.74 7.52 38.66
CA ASN A 439 -22.44 8.47 37.80
C ASN A 439 -21.77 8.56 36.42
N LEU A 440 -20.43 8.57 36.37
CA LEU A 440 -19.68 8.62 35.12
C LEU A 440 -19.93 7.36 34.26
N VAL A 441 -19.90 6.17 34.86
CA VAL A 441 -20.25 4.91 34.18
C VAL A 441 -21.69 4.92 33.68
N ARG A 442 -22.64 5.41 34.49
CA ARG A 442 -24.06 5.53 34.10
C ARG A 442 -24.22 6.42 32.87
N GLN A 443 -23.57 7.58 32.88
CA GLN A 443 -23.58 8.53 31.75
C GLN A 443 -22.92 7.94 30.50
N ALA A 444 -21.86 7.15 30.64
CA ALA A 444 -21.23 6.48 29.50
C ALA A 444 -22.15 5.43 28.87
N LEU A 445 -22.79 4.57 29.68
CA LEU A 445 -23.78 3.60 29.19
C LEU A 445 -24.98 4.28 28.52
N GLN A 446 -25.49 5.37 29.10
CA GLN A 446 -26.58 6.14 28.49
C GLN A 446 -26.19 6.74 27.14
N ARG A 447 -24.99 7.33 27.02
CA ARG A 447 -24.48 7.87 25.74
C ARG A 447 -24.31 6.78 24.69
N ALA A 448 -23.89 5.59 25.10
CA ALA A 448 -23.77 4.42 24.24
C ALA A 448 -25.12 3.72 23.96
N HIS A 449 -26.24 4.25 24.46
CA HIS A 449 -27.58 3.66 24.35
C HIS A 449 -27.66 2.22 24.89
N MET A 450 -26.92 1.93 25.97
CA MET A 450 -26.80 0.61 26.58
C MET A 450 -27.56 0.50 27.91
N PRO A 451 -28.15 -0.68 28.22
CA PRO A 451 -28.78 -0.93 29.51
C PRO A 451 -27.80 -0.77 30.68
N LEU A 452 -28.29 -0.36 31.85
CA LEU A 452 -27.45 -0.29 33.06
C LEU A 452 -26.97 -1.67 33.56
N SER A 453 -27.60 -2.75 33.09
CA SER A 453 -27.19 -4.14 33.35
C SER A 453 -26.02 -4.60 32.49
N THR A 454 -25.54 -3.79 31.53
CA THR A 454 -24.46 -4.14 30.62
C THR A 454 -23.20 -4.54 31.38
N ARG A 455 -22.59 -5.66 30.96
CA ARG A 455 -21.33 -6.11 31.55
C ARG A 455 -20.19 -5.26 31.05
N LEU A 456 -19.34 -4.85 31.98
CA LEU A 456 -18.17 -4.03 31.73
C LEU A 456 -16.91 -4.86 31.89
N GLN A 457 -15.94 -4.62 31.01
CA GLN A 457 -14.64 -5.25 31.02
C GLN A 457 -13.56 -4.17 31.08
N PHE A 458 -12.44 -4.50 31.71
CA PHE A 458 -11.30 -3.61 31.81
C PHE A 458 -10.11 -4.22 31.07
N GLN A 459 -9.56 -3.47 30.11
CA GLN A 459 -8.40 -3.89 29.35
C GLN A 459 -7.57 -2.67 28.96
N ARG A 460 -6.24 -2.74 29.11
CA ARG A 460 -5.28 -1.72 28.63
C ARG A 460 -5.64 -0.27 29.01
N GLY A 461 -6.06 -0.04 30.25
CA GLY A 461 -6.38 1.31 30.74
C GLY A 461 -7.71 1.87 30.22
N THR A 462 -8.59 1.03 29.65
CA THR A 462 -9.91 1.43 29.15
C THR A 462 -10.98 0.48 29.70
N ILE A 463 -12.17 1.03 29.96
CA ILE A 463 -13.37 0.31 30.37
C ILE A 463 -14.27 0.19 29.15
N HIS A 464 -14.57 -1.03 28.74
CA HIS A 464 -15.36 -1.35 27.56
C HIS A 464 -16.65 -2.07 27.94
N ALA A 465 -17.68 -1.94 27.12
CA ALA A 465 -18.86 -2.78 27.18
C ALA A 465 -18.58 -4.17 26.59
N GLU A 466 -19.42 -5.15 26.91
CA GLU A 466 -19.30 -6.53 26.39
C GLU A 466 -19.36 -6.66 24.86
N ASN A 467 -19.91 -5.66 24.17
CA ASN A 467 -19.92 -5.60 22.71
C ASN A 467 -18.64 -4.98 22.11
N GLY A 468 -17.66 -4.63 22.94
CA GLY A 468 -16.38 -4.04 22.53
C GLY A 468 -16.35 -2.50 22.49
N SER A 469 -17.43 -1.80 22.82
CA SER A 469 -17.44 -0.32 22.79
C SER A 469 -16.63 0.29 23.95
N ASP A 470 -15.66 1.15 23.64
CA ASP A 470 -14.91 1.94 24.63
C ASP A 470 -15.82 2.96 25.31
N LEU A 471 -15.94 2.88 26.64
CA LEU A 471 -16.80 3.78 27.41
C LEU A 471 -16.00 4.84 28.17
N LEU A 472 -14.97 4.41 28.91
CA LEU A 472 -14.16 5.27 29.78
C LEU A 472 -12.68 4.94 29.63
N SER A 473 -11.82 5.96 29.72
CA SER A 473 -10.37 5.83 29.73
C SER A 473 -9.81 6.19 31.10
N ILE A 474 -8.76 5.48 31.50
CA ILE A 474 -8.10 5.63 32.79
C ILE A 474 -6.69 6.13 32.56
N TYR A 475 -6.41 7.33 33.06
CA TYR A 475 -5.16 8.03 32.87
C TYR A 475 -4.32 8.06 34.14
N LYS A 476 -3.01 7.93 33.95
CA LYS A 476 -1.99 8.30 34.93
C LYS A 476 -1.21 9.52 34.41
N PRO A 477 -0.62 10.33 35.30
CA PRO A 477 0.28 11.42 34.90
C PRO A 477 1.37 10.97 33.92
N PRO A 478 1.72 11.78 32.90
CA PRO A 478 2.82 11.48 31.98
C PRO A 478 4.16 11.28 32.72
N GLY A 479 4.94 10.25 32.34
CA GLY A 479 6.21 9.90 32.98
C GLY A 479 6.11 9.11 34.30
N SER A 480 4.96 8.49 34.58
CA SER A 480 4.74 7.73 35.82
C SER A 480 5.18 6.27 35.69
N ILE A 481 6.05 5.82 36.62
CA ILE A 481 6.75 4.52 36.61
C ILE A 481 5.81 3.33 36.97
N SER A 482 4.53 3.56 37.29
CA SER A 482 3.64 2.47 37.71
C SER A 482 3.25 1.54 36.56
N GLU A 483 3.56 0.25 36.69
CA GLU A 483 3.11 -0.83 35.80
C GLU A 483 1.59 -1.12 35.97
N GLY A 484 0.88 -1.29 34.85
CA GLY A 484 -0.17 -2.32 34.74
C GLY A 484 -1.66 -1.94 34.64
N GLU A 485 -2.12 -0.71 34.90
CA GLU A 485 -3.59 -0.47 35.02
C GLU A 485 -4.13 0.85 34.43
N ALA A 486 -3.28 1.77 33.96
CA ALA A 486 -3.72 3.05 33.39
C ALA A 486 -2.74 3.51 32.32
N GLN A 487 -3.24 4.19 31.29
CA GLN A 487 -2.41 4.75 30.22
C GLN A 487 -1.89 6.14 30.61
N GLU A 488 -0.73 6.53 30.11
CA GLU A 488 -0.30 7.93 30.20
C GLU A 488 -1.21 8.79 29.30
N GLY A 489 -1.56 9.98 29.76
CA GLY A 489 -2.43 10.87 28.99
C GLY A 489 -2.77 12.16 29.70
N LEU A 490 -3.54 12.99 29.03
CA LEU A 490 -4.06 14.25 29.55
C LEU A 490 -5.53 14.07 29.96
N PRO A 491 -5.85 14.05 31.27
CA PRO A 491 -7.23 13.98 31.74
C PRO A 491 -8.02 15.24 31.37
N ILE A 492 -7.37 16.39 31.47
CA ILE A 492 -7.87 17.70 31.03
C ILE A 492 -7.16 18.07 29.74
N LEU A 493 -7.95 18.41 28.72
CA LEU A 493 -7.43 18.84 27.43
C LEU A 493 -7.17 20.36 27.44
N PRO A 494 -6.14 20.85 26.71
CA PRO A 494 -5.89 22.29 26.58
C PRO A 494 -7.10 23.06 26.04
N SER A 495 -7.36 24.28 26.49
CA SER A 495 -8.39 25.12 25.84
C SER A 495 -7.99 25.44 24.39
N GLN A 496 -8.94 25.55 23.48
CA GLN A 496 -8.62 25.89 22.08
C GLN A 496 -7.99 27.30 22.01
N ALA A 497 -6.97 27.45 21.17
CA ALA A 497 -6.15 28.66 21.02
C ALA A 497 -5.34 29.09 22.27
N SER A 498 -5.23 28.22 23.29
CA SER A 498 -4.38 28.47 24.45
C SER A 498 -2.90 28.25 24.18
N THR A 499 -2.04 28.81 25.02
CA THR A 499 -0.59 28.57 24.99
C THR A 499 -0.28 27.07 25.14
N GLU A 500 -1.04 26.38 25.98
CA GLU A 500 -0.94 24.95 26.22
C GLU A 500 -1.25 24.15 24.95
N GLN A 501 -2.31 24.52 24.23
CA GLN A 501 -2.64 23.88 22.95
C GLN A 501 -1.54 24.10 21.92
N PHE A 502 -1.06 25.34 21.74
CA PHE A 502 -0.01 25.61 20.77
C PHE A 502 1.32 24.93 21.11
N THR A 503 1.59 24.72 22.41
CA THR A 503 2.74 23.92 22.87
C THR A 503 2.58 22.46 22.42
N LEU A 504 1.41 21.85 22.63
CA LEU A 504 1.12 20.49 22.19
C LEU A 504 1.23 20.34 20.65
N LEU A 505 0.62 21.26 19.90
CA LEU A 505 0.69 21.24 18.43
C LEU A 505 2.13 21.38 17.93
N SER A 506 2.90 22.27 18.54
CA SER A 506 4.33 22.47 18.21
C SER A 506 5.14 21.20 18.49
N GLU A 507 4.86 20.47 19.57
CA GLU A 507 5.52 19.21 19.89
C GLU A 507 5.15 18.08 18.90
N TRP A 508 3.90 18.01 18.42
CA TRP A 508 3.52 17.09 17.34
C TRP A 508 4.29 17.38 16.05
N ILE A 509 4.31 18.64 15.63
CA ILE A 509 5.04 19.09 14.44
C ILE A 509 6.53 18.79 14.60
N ARG A 510 7.14 19.19 15.72
CA ARG A 510 8.56 18.98 16.01
C ARG A 510 8.92 17.50 16.03
N SER A 511 8.08 16.66 16.63
CA SER A 511 8.27 15.21 16.62
C SER A 511 8.29 14.68 15.20
N CYS A 512 7.35 15.11 14.35
CA CYS A 512 7.28 14.72 12.94
C CYS A 512 8.48 15.26 12.12
N ASP A 513 8.95 16.48 12.38
CA ASP A 513 10.10 17.08 11.70
C ASP A 513 11.44 16.44 12.12
N SER A 514 11.56 15.97 13.35
CA SER A 514 12.80 15.42 13.90
C SER A 514 13.00 13.94 13.59
N ASP A 515 11.94 13.18 13.33
CA ASP A 515 12.02 11.74 13.10
C ASP A 515 12.55 11.42 11.69
N ALA A 516 13.64 10.65 11.63
CA ALA A 516 14.25 10.20 10.38
C ALA A 516 13.27 9.38 9.52
N SER A 517 12.41 8.59 10.13
CA SER A 517 11.38 7.80 9.43
C SER A 517 10.29 8.66 8.78
N HIS A 518 10.17 9.92 9.19
CA HIS A 518 9.22 10.90 8.66
C HIS A 518 9.85 11.83 7.61
N GLU A 519 10.88 11.39 6.89
CA GLU A 519 11.47 12.16 5.78
C GLU A 519 10.42 12.55 4.73
N VAL A 520 9.49 11.66 4.39
CA VAL A 520 8.39 11.92 3.44
C VAL A 520 7.34 12.90 3.95
N CYS A 521 7.19 13.05 5.28
CA CYS A 521 6.35 14.09 5.87
C CYS A 521 7.00 15.46 5.73
N ARG A 522 8.32 15.53 5.52
CA ARG A 522 9.07 16.77 5.32
C ARG A 522 9.12 17.10 3.83
N ARG A 523 9.18 18.39 3.51
CA ARG A 523 9.26 18.84 2.13
C ARG A 523 10.70 18.66 1.65
N SER A 524 10.90 18.13 0.44
CA SER A 524 12.24 18.04 -0.15
C SER A 524 12.94 19.40 -0.12
N LYS A 525 14.22 19.40 0.28
CA LYS A 525 15.06 20.62 0.34
C LYS A 525 15.34 21.23 -1.05
N TYR A 526 15.11 20.47 -2.13
CA TYR A 526 15.28 20.91 -3.51
C TYR A 526 13.96 21.50 -4.01
N ARG A 527 13.82 22.81 -3.87
CA ARG A 527 12.63 23.59 -4.26
C ARG A 527 12.54 23.70 -5.77
N ASP A 528 11.34 23.49 -6.32
CA ASP A 528 10.93 24.10 -7.58
C ASP A 528 9.92 25.20 -7.23
N VAL A 529 10.20 26.44 -7.63
CA VAL A 529 9.35 27.62 -7.31
C VAL A 529 7.96 27.50 -7.95
N THR A 530 7.85 26.63 -8.95
CA THR A 530 6.63 26.30 -9.70
C THR A 530 5.55 25.60 -8.87
N SER A 531 5.85 25.10 -7.66
CA SER A 531 4.92 24.32 -6.82
C SER A 531 4.25 25.11 -5.68
N SER A 532 4.21 26.45 -5.75
CA SER A 532 3.53 27.30 -4.75
C SER A 532 2.18 27.80 -5.28
N PRO A 533 1.17 28.03 -4.41
CA PRO A 533 -0.05 28.76 -4.80
C PRO A 533 0.33 30.11 -5.42
N THR A 534 -0.51 30.72 -6.26
CA THR A 534 -0.18 32.04 -6.83
C THR A 534 -0.20 33.17 -5.81
N ARG A 535 -1.02 33.04 -4.76
CA ARG A 535 -1.23 34.06 -3.74
C ARG A 535 -1.31 33.46 -2.34
N LEU A 536 -0.83 34.20 -1.35
CA LEU A 536 -0.84 33.86 0.08
C LEU A 536 -1.31 35.05 0.90
N ILE A 537 -1.75 34.80 2.14
CA ILE A 537 -2.07 35.83 3.13
C ILE A 537 -0.87 35.94 4.08
N ASP A 538 -0.25 37.11 4.16
CA ASP A 538 0.77 37.43 5.17
C ASP A 538 0.08 37.74 6.50
N VAL A 539 0.39 36.99 7.56
CA VAL A 539 -0.28 37.15 8.87
C VAL A 539 0.55 37.88 9.94
N ARG A 540 1.79 38.29 9.65
CA ARG A 540 2.72 38.82 10.67
C ARG A 540 2.51 40.30 11.00
N ASP A 541 2.61 41.19 10.02
CA ASP A 541 2.66 42.66 10.20
C ASP A 541 1.45 43.34 9.55
N GLY A 542 0.25 43.01 10.06
CA GLY A 542 -1.02 43.31 9.40
C GLY A 542 -1.38 42.27 8.34
N LEU A 543 -2.68 42.03 8.13
CA LEU A 543 -3.13 41.04 7.15
C LEU A 543 -3.14 41.64 5.75
N ARG A 544 -2.60 40.92 4.78
CA ARG A 544 -2.65 41.32 3.37
C ARG A 544 -2.45 40.12 2.44
N LEU A 545 -3.05 40.22 1.26
CA LEU A 545 -2.83 39.28 0.17
C LEU A 545 -1.51 39.62 -0.54
N VAL A 546 -0.63 38.65 -0.70
CA VAL A 546 0.66 38.81 -1.37
C VAL A 546 0.82 37.80 -2.51
N PRO A 547 1.34 38.21 -3.67
CA PRO A 547 1.79 37.28 -4.71
C PRO A 547 2.89 36.37 -4.18
N SER A 548 2.82 35.07 -4.45
CA SER A 548 3.81 34.11 -3.92
C SER A 548 5.21 34.27 -4.51
N ASP A 549 5.33 34.82 -5.71
CA ASP A 549 6.60 35.18 -6.36
C ASP A 549 7.29 36.39 -5.70
N SER A 550 6.52 37.23 -4.99
CA SER A 550 7.01 38.39 -4.26
C SER A 550 7.56 38.07 -2.86
N VAL A 551 7.42 36.82 -2.39
CA VAL A 551 7.88 36.40 -1.07
C VAL A 551 8.97 35.32 -1.17
N PRO A 552 9.96 35.29 -0.25
CA PRO A 552 10.91 34.20 -0.19
C PRO A 552 10.17 32.88 -0.03
N VAL A 553 10.59 31.83 -0.74
CA VAL A 553 9.90 30.55 -0.57
C VAL A 553 10.00 30.12 0.90
N SER A 554 8.82 29.92 1.49
CA SER A 554 8.59 29.83 2.92
C SER A 554 7.45 28.85 3.17
N ASP A 555 7.37 28.38 4.41
CA ASP A 555 6.27 27.55 4.86
C ASP A 555 4.97 28.38 4.94
N TYR A 556 3.86 27.73 4.58
CA TYR A 556 2.52 28.27 4.74
C TYR A 556 1.57 27.21 5.27
N VAL A 557 0.51 27.67 5.94
CA VAL A 557 -0.62 26.86 6.38
C VAL A 557 -1.71 26.91 5.31
N ALA A 558 -2.37 25.79 5.02
CA ALA A 558 -3.58 25.77 4.20
C ALA A 558 -4.82 25.57 5.09
N LEU A 559 -5.95 26.19 4.73
CA LEU A 559 -7.23 25.99 5.42
C LEU A 559 -8.19 25.13 4.58
N SER A 560 -8.55 23.96 5.09
CA SER A 560 -9.68 23.15 4.64
C SER A 560 -10.92 23.52 5.46
N HIS A 561 -11.95 24.07 4.83
CA HIS A 561 -13.15 24.53 5.54
C HIS A 561 -14.43 24.42 4.72
N CYS A 562 -15.57 24.34 5.42
CA CYS A 562 -16.87 24.45 4.78
C CYS A 562 -17.24 25.92 4.56
N TRP A 563 -17.53 26.31 3.32
CA TRP A 563 -18.03 27.65 3.00
C TRP A 563 -19.43 27.92 3.59
N GLY A 564 -20.25 26.87 3.73
CA GLY A 564 -21.66 26.97 4.13
C GLY A 564 -22.58 27.51 3.03
N LYS A 565 -23.89 27.46 3.28
CA LYS A 565 -24.93 28.01 2.39
C LYS A 565 -25.10 29.51 2.67
N LEU A 566 -24.13 30.31 2.23
CA LEU A 566 -24.10 31.75 2.46
C LEU A 566 -24.55 32.54 1.22
N GLU A 567 -25.25 33.66 1.44
CA GLU A 567 -25.54 34.64 0.39
C GLU A 567 -24.27 35.36 -0.06
N LYS A 568 -24.26 35.91 -1.29
CA LYS A 568 -23.06 36.55 -1.87
C LYS A 568 -22.48 37.64 -0.97
N HIS A 569 -23.33 38.45 -0.33
CA HIS A 569 -22.90 39.56 0.53
C HIS A 569 -22.30 39.11 1.88
N GLN A 570 -22.56 37.85 2.28
CA GLN A 570 -22.00 37.25 3.50
C GLN A 570 -20.65 36.57 3.26
N ARG A 571 -20.31 36.32 1.99
CA ARG A 571 -19.04 35.67 1.60
C ARG A 571 -17.92 36.68 1.61
N PHE A 572 -16.80 36.32 2.22
CA PHE A 572 -15.57 37.09 2.14
C PHE A 572 -14.67 36.45 1.08
N CYS A 573 -14.67 37.02 -0.13
CA CYS A 573 -13.98 36.47 -1.29
C CYS A 573 -13.09 37.49 -1.99
N LEU A 574 -12.06 36.99 -2.67
CA LEU A 574 -11.29 37.76 -3.63
C LEU A 574 -12.07 37.88 -4.95
N TYR A 575 -12.24 39.11 -5.40
CA TYR A 575 -12.86 39.48 -6.68
C TYR A 575 -11.95 40.46 -7.42
N LYS A 576 -12.10 40.57 -8.74
CA LYS A 576 -11.27 41.48 -9.56
C LYS A 576 -11.25 42.91 -9.05
N ASP A 577 -12.39 43.40 -8.55
CA ASP A 577 -12.56 44.78 -8.08
C ASP A 577 -11.92 45.05 -6.71
N ASN A 578 -11.69 44.02 -5.88
CA ASN A 578 -11.20 44.15 -4.52
C ASN A 578 -9.75 43.71 -4.31
N ILE A 579 -9.08 43.18 -5.35
CA ILE A 579 -7.67 42.71 -5.29
C ILE A 579 -6.75 43.78 -4.69
N SER A 580 -6.79 45.00 -5.23
CA SER A 580 -5.91 46.09 -4.79
C SER A 580 -6.14 46.48 -3.34
N GLN A 581 -7.38 46.32 -2.83
CA GLN A 581 -7.70 46.56 -1.43
C GLN A 581 -7.07 45.46 -0.55
N LEU A 582 -7.31 44.19 -0.87
CA LEU A 582 -6.83 43.06 -0.08
C LEU A 582 -5.29 42.94 -0.10
N GLN A 583 -4.63 43.38 -1.17
CA GLN A 583 -3.16 43.48 -1.23
C GLN A 583 -2.59 44.59 -0.33
N ARG A 584 -3.34 45.68 -0.13
CA ARG A 584 -2.94 46.75 0.78
C ARG A 584 -3.19 46.37 2.23
N SER A 585 -4.39 45.90 2.55
CA SER A 585 -4.76 45.51 3.91
C SER A 585 -6.07 44.70 3.94
N ILE A 586 -6.11 43.70 4.80
CA ILE A 586 -7.28 42.93 5.20
C ILE A 586 -7.57 43.29 6.67
N GLN A 587 -8.76 43.77 6.96
CA GLN A 587 -9.17 44.07 8.34
C GLN A 587 -9.55 42.77 9.05
N PHE A 588 -8.85 42.43 10.12
CA PHE A 588 -9.07 41.17 10.86
C PHE A 588 -10.50 41.07 11.38
N GLU A 589 -11.08 42.18 11.83
CA GLU A 589 -12.42 42.25 12.41
C GLU A 589 -13.51 41.92 11.39
N ARG A 590 -13.25 42.18 10.10
CA ARG A 590 -14.17 41.91 8.98
C ARG A 590 -14.08 40.48 8.45
N LEU A 591 -13.09 39.71 8.88
CA LEU A 591 -12.99 38.32 8.49
C LEU A 591 -14.11 37.48 9.12
N PRO A 592 -14.68 36.52 8.36
CA PRO A 592 -15.47 35.42 8.91
C PRO A 592 -14.74 34.71 10.06
N GLN A 593 -15.49 34.12 10.99
CA GLN A 593 -14.90 33.54 12.18
C GLN A 593 -13.92 32.39 11.88
N ASN A 594 -14.19 31.52 10.90
CA ASN A 594 -13.23 30.48 10.48
C ASN A 594 -11.90 31.08 10.02
N PHE A 595 -11.93 32.25 9.39
CA PHE A 595 -10.72 32.88 8.85
C PHE A 595 -9.94 33.56 9.96
N LYS A 596 -10.64 34.17 10.93
CA LYS A 596 -10.02 34.69 12.17
C LYS A 596 -9.34 33.57 12.95
N ASP A 597 -10.01 32.44 13.08
CA ASP A 597 -9.49 31.26 13.76
C ASP A 597 -8.28 30.68 13.03
N ALA A 598 -8.34 30.55 11.71
CA ALA A 598 -7.20 30.10 10.90
C ALA A 598 -5.99 31.03 11.01
N VAL A 599 -6.20 32.35 11.00
CA VAL A 599 -5.14 33.34 11.25
C VAL A 599 -4.55 33.17 12.66
N THR A 600 -5.40 32.95 13.68
CA THR A 600 -4.99 32.78 15.07
C THR A 600 -4.12 31.54 15.24
N VAL A 601 -4.53 30.39 14.69
CA VAL A 601 -3.74 29.15 14.72
C VAL A 601 -2.44 29.30 13.92
N THR A 602 -2.49 29.90 12.74
CA THR A 602 -1.29 30.12 11.90
C THR A 602 -0.23 30.91 12.66
N ARG A 603 -0.64 32.00 13.34
CA ARG A 603 0.24 32.79 14.22
C ARG A 603 0.73 31.98 15.42
N GLY A 604 -0.15 31.22 16.07
CA GLY A 604 0.19 30.37 17.22
C GLY A 604 1.21 29.28 16.90
N LEU A 605 1.22 28.78 15.65
CA LEU A 605 2.23 27.84 15.14
C LEU A 605 3.54 28.52 14.71
N GLY A 606 3.62 29.86 14.75
CA GLY A 606 4.79 30.62 14.29
C GLY A 606 4.97 30.66 12.77
N VAL A 607 3.93 30.31 11.99
CA VAL A 607 3.98 30.34 10.52
C VAL A 607 3.50 31.70 10.02
N ARG A 608 4.15 32.22 8.97
CA ARG A 608 3.87 33.58 8.47
C ARG A 608 2.75 33.63 7.43
N TYR A 609 2.59 32.58 6.64
CA TYR A 609 1.71 32.61 5.48
C TYR A 609 0.55 31.64 5.64
N LEU A 610 -0.62 32.07 5.17
CA LEU A 610 -1.85 31.29 5.18
C LEU A 610 -2.46 31.28 3.78
N TRP A 611 -2.99 30.13 3.35
CA TRP A 611 -3.74 29.98 2.12
C TRP A 611 -5.19 29.62 2.43
N ILE A 612 -6.13 30.37 1.86
CA ILE A 612 -7.57 30.12 1.93
C ILE A 612 -8.12 30.29 0.51
N ASP A 613 -8.72 29.25 -0.05
CA ASP A 613 -9.28 29.21 -1.41
C ASP A 613 -10.12 30.45 -1.78
N SER A 614 -11.03 30.86 -0.90
CA SER A 614 -11.92 32.01 -1.11
C SER A 614 -11.20 33.36 -1.21
N ILE A 615 -10.00 33.49 -0.63
CA ILE A 615 -9.22 34.74 -0.60
C ILE A 615 -8.00 34.66 -1.53
N CYS A 616 -7.51 33.46 -1.84
CA CYS A 616 -6.34 33.25 -2.69
C CYS A 616 -6.69 32.91 -4.15
N ILE A 617 -7.97 32.72 -4.49
CA ILE A 617 -8.47 32.48 -5.85
C ILE A 617 -9.48 33.56 -6.22
N ILE A 618 -9.38 34.13 -7.42
CA ILE A 618 -10.29 35.18 -7.91
C ILE A 618 -11.61 34.53 -8.32
N GLN A 619 -12.65 34.74 -7.52
CA GLN A 619 -13.90 33.97 -7.61
C GLN A 619 -14.80 34.35 -8.79
N ASP A 620 -14.60 35.53 -9.37
CA ASP A 620 -15.30 36.04 -10.54
C ASP A 620 -14.45 36.00 -11.83
N ASP A 621 -13.37 35.21 -11.83
CA ASP A 621 -12.54 34.97 -13.00
C ASP A 621 -12.46 33.46 -13.32
N ALA A 622 -13.09 33.06 -14.43
CA ALA A 622 -13.09 31.66 -14.87
C ALA A 622 -11.69 31.15 -15.25
N GLN A 623 -10.82 32.00 -15.78
CA GLN A 623 -9.46 31.62 -16.17
C GLN A 623 -8.56 31.44 -14.95
N ASP A 624 -8.66 32.34 -13.97
CA ASP A 624 -7.94 32.21 -12.69
C ASP A 624 -8.44 30.98 -11.92
N TRP A 625 -9.75 30.76 -11.87
CA TRP A 625 -10.34 29.57 -11.23
C TRP A 625 -9.83 28.27 -11.89
N GLU A 626 -9.83 28.18 -13.22
CA GLU A 626 -9.33 26.99 -13.94
C GLU A 626 -7.84 26.77 -13.64
N MET A 627 -7.04 27.84 -13.63
CA MET A 627 -5.63 27.76 -13.28
C MET A 627 -5.40 27.29 -11.84
N GLU A 628 -6.05 27.89 -10.86
CA GLU A 628 -5.84 27.58 -9.44
C GLU A 628 -6.43 26.22 -9.04
N SER A 629 -7.61 25.87 -9.57
CA SER A 629 -8.22 24.55 -9.37
C SER A 629 -7.30 23.42 -9.86
N SER A 630 -6.58 23.63 -10.97
CA SER A 630 -5.60 22.68 -11.50
C SER A 630 -4.34 22.51 -10.63
N LYS A 631 -4.02 23.51 -9.78
CA LYS A 631 -2.88 23.53 -8.85
C LYS A 631 -3.23 23.06 -7.44
N MET A 632 -4.49 22.67 -7.18
CA MET A 632 -4.91 22.19 -5.85
C MET A 632 -4.03 21.05 -5.34
N GLU A 633 -3.49 20.20 -6.23
CA GLU A 633 -2.51 19.19 -5.84
C GLU A 633 -1.25 19.79 -5.22
N GLU A 634 -0.67 20.77 -5.89
CA GLU A 634 0.54 21.46 -5.49
C GLU A 634 0.31 22.25 -4.20
N VAL A 635 -0.85 22.91 -4.04
CA VAL A 635 -1.19 23.71 -2.86
C VAL A 635 -1.23 22.86 -1.59
N PHE A 636 -1.97 21.75 -1.56
CA PHE A 636 -2.11 20.95 -0.34
C PHE A 636 -0.88 20.09 -0.07
N SER A 637 -0.24 19.54 -1.11
CA SER A 637 0.99 18.77 -0.94
C SER A 637 2.20 19.61 -0.53
N SER A 638 2.19 20.91 -0.85
CA SER A 638 3.26 21.84 -0.48
C SER A 638 3.06 22.56 0.83
N ALA A 639 1.84 22.57 1.37
CA ALA A 639 1.54 23.18 2.67
C ALA A 639 2.42 22.57 3.76
N TYR A 640 2.85 23.40 4.72
CA TYR A 640 3.60 22.94 5.89
C TYR A 640 2.72 22.10 6.81
N VAL A 641 1.49 22.56 7.01
CA VAL A 641 0.39 21.86 7.66
C VAL A 641 -0.94 22.38 7.13
N THR A 642 -1.93 21.51 7.04
CA THR A 642 -3.31 21.89 6.72
C THR A 642 -4.13 21.95 8.01
N ILE A 643 -4.89 23.03 8.20
CA ILE A 643 -5.91 23.11 9.25
C ILE A 643 -7.24 22.65 8.63
N SER A 644 -7.91 21.69 9.26
CA SER A 644 -9.27 21.29 8.89
C SER A 644 -10.27 21.73 9.96
N ALA A 645 -11.19 22.61 9.57
CA ALA A 645 -12.24 23.17 10.42
C ALA A 645 -13.46 22.24 10.52
N VAL A 646 -13.27 21.03 11.07
CA VAL A 646 -14.27 19.95 11.05
C VAL A 646 -15.55 20.30 11.82
N SER A 647 -15.41 21.01 12.95
CA SER A 647 -16.55 21.45 13.77
C SER A 647 -17.39 22.57 13.16
N ALA A 648 -16.86 23.28 12.15
CA ALA A 648 -17.54 24.40 11.50
C ALA A 648 -18.35 23.95 10.29
N LYS A 649 -19.63 24.37 10.22
CA LYS A 649 -20.54 24.08 9.10
C LYS A 649 -20.57 25.19 8.06
N SER A 650 -20.07 26.38 8.39
CA SER A 650 -19.93 27.53 7.50
C SER A 650 -18.68 28.35 7.82
N SER A 651 -18.27 29.26 6.92
CA SER A 651 -17.16 30.19 7.18
C SER A 651 -17.42 31.13 8.35
N LEU A 652 -18.69 31.31 8.76
CA LEU A 652 -19.09 32.23 9.83
C LEU A 652 -19.03 31.60 11.22
N ASP A 653 -18.94 30.26 11.34
CA ASP A 653 -19.16 29.57 12.62
C ASP A 653 -17.97 29.67 13.57
N GLY A 654 -16.74 29.57 13.04
CA GLY A 654 -15.54 29.37 13.84
C GLY A 654 -15.32 27.90 14.19
N PHE A 655 -14.07 27.56 14.48
CA PHE A 655 -13.64 26.24 14.95
C PHE A 655 -12.81 26.29 16.25
N LEU A 656 -12.52 27.49 16.77
CA LEU A 656 -11.87 27.72 18.07
C LEU A 656 -12.88 28.05 19.17
N GLY A 657 -13.94 27.23 19.28
CA GLY A 657 -15.02 27.42 20.24
C GLY A 657 -14.78 26.77 21.61
N GLU A 658 -15.64 27.08 22.58
CA GLU A 658 -15.68 26.34 23.83
C GLU A 658 -16.12 24.89 23.58
N ARG A 659 -15.32 23.94 24.08
CA ARG A 659 -15.64 22.51 24.04
C ARG A 659 -16.50 22.11 25.23
N PRO A 660 -17.38 21.10 25.08
CA PRO A 660 -18.07 20.53 26.23
C PRO A 660 -17.07 20.09 27.31
N SER A 661 -17.32 20.47 28.56
CA SER A 661 -16.44 20.10 29.67
C SER A 661 -16.33 18.58 29.79
N ARG A 662 -15.10 18.07 29.80
CA ARG A 662 -14.82 16.66 29.93
C ARG A 662 -14.87 16.27 31.39
N ALA A 663 -15.83 15.41 31.76
CA ALA A 663 -15.90 14.86 33.10
C ALA A 663 -14.61 14.08 33.43
N CYS A 664 -14.05 14.33 34.61
CA CYS A 664 -12.85 13.66 35.10
C CYS A 664 -13.05 13.33 36.58
N VAL A 665 -12.94 12.05 36.93
CA VAL A 665 -13.07 11.56 38.31
C VAL A 665 -11.70 11.09 38.79
N GLN A 666 -11.22 11.67 39.88
CA GLN A 666 -9.97 11.25 40.52
C GLN A 666 -10.21 10.04 41.42
N VAL A 667 -9.40 9.00 41.26
CA VAL A 667 -9.44 7.77 42.06
C VAL A 667 -8.11 7.62 42.79
N GLN A 668 -8.17 7.56 44.12
CA GLN A 668 -7.01 7.34 44.97
C GLN A 668 -6.74 5.85 45.13
N VAL A 669 -5.52 5.42 44.82
CA VAL A 669 -5.09 4.01 44.96
C VAL A 669 -4.04 3.96 46.07
N GLY A 670 -4.30 3.22 47.15
CA GLY A 670 -3.59 3.27 48.44
C GLY A 670 -2.07 3.53 48.35
N GLY A 671 -1.64 4.74 48.73
CA GLY A 671 -0.24 5.16 48.79
C GLY A 671 0.45 5.44 47.45
N LYS A 672 -0.28 5.35 46.32
CA LYS A 672 0.22 5.61 44.96
C LYS A 672 -0.28 6.97 44.43
N GLN A 673 0.29 7.40 43.30
CA GLN A 673 -0.21 8.55 42.54
C GLN A 673 -1.69 8.37 42.15
N PRO A 674 -2.49 9.46 42.10
CA PRO A 674 -3.89 9.38 41.73
C PRO A 674 -4.08 8.94 40.26
N LEU A 675 -5.13 8.17 40.02
CA LEU A 675 -5.62 7.84 38.68
C LEU A 675 -6.79 8.75 38.31
N TYR A 676 -6.99 8.98 37.01
CA TYR A 676 -8.06 9.82 36.51
C TYR A 676 -8.93 9.04 35.53
N VAL A 677 -10.21 8.91 35.82
CA VAL A 677 -11.18 8.23 34.95
C VAL A 677 -12.00 9.29 34.20
N CYS A 678 -11.97 9.23 32.87
CA CYS A 678 -12.66 10.16 31.99
C CYS A 678 -13.45 9.40 30.91
N PRO A 679 -14.40 10.04 30.20
CA PRO A 679 -14.97 9.49 28.98
C PRO A 679 -13.90 9.12 27.95
N ALA A 680 -14.05 7.96 27.33
CA ALA A 680 -13.30 7.60 26.12
C ALA A 680 -13.85 8.43 24.96
N ILE A 681 -13.00 9.27 24.36
CA ILE A 681 -13.39 10.23 23.32
C ILE A 681 -12.60 10.07 22.02
N ASP A 682 -11.64 9.15 21.99
CA ASP A 682 -10.72 8.96 20.87
C ASP A 682 -11.39 8.17 19.74
N ASP A 683 -12.09 8.89 18.86
CA ASP A 683 -12.87 8.30 17.76
C ASP A 683 -12.71 9.14 16.48
N PHE A 684 -11.60 8.95 15.77
CA PHE A 684 -11.29 9.72 14.56
C PHE A 684 -12.30 9.46 13.44
N HIS A 685 -12.81 8.23 13.32
CA HIS A 685 -13.82 7.89 12.31
C HIS A 685 -15.07 8.74 12.50
N ARG A 686 -15.64 8.76 13.71
CA ARG A 686 -16.83 9.57 14.00
C ARG A 686 -16.55 11.06 13.93
N ASP A 687 -15.45 11.51 14.54
CA ASP A 687 -15.22 12.94 14.75
C ASP A 687 -14.68 13.64 13.49
N VAL A 688 -14.06 12.90 12.55
CA VAL A 688 -13.49 13.44 11.31
C VAL A 688 -14.10 12.81 10.07
N GLU A 689 -14.06 11.49 9.89
CA GLU A 689 -14.46 10.85 8.63
C GLU A 689 -15.96 10.95 8.35
N LEU A 690 -16.78 10.86 9.40
CA LEU A 690 -18.23 11.08 9.34
C LEU A 690 -18.62 12.55 9.53
N GLY A 691 -17.65 13.45 9.74
CA GLY A 691 -17.87 14.88 9.91
C GLY A 691 -18.48 15.52 8.66
N GLU A 692 -19.27 16.58 8.85
CA GLU A 692 -20.00 17.26 7.75
C GLU A 692 -19.05 17.75 6.63
N ILE A 693 -17.86 18.23 6.99
CA ILE A 693 -16.87 18.68 6.01
C ILE A 693 -16.38 17.53 5.11
N SER A 694 -16.24 16.32 5.65
CA SER A 694 -15.73 15.14 4.95
C SER A 694 -16.72 14.58 3.92
N LYS A 695 -17.98 14.99 3.97
CA LYS A 695 -18.99 14.70 2.93
C LYS A 695 -18.74 15.48 1.65
N ARG A 696 -17.91 16.52 1.66
CA ARG A 696 -17.64 17.36 0.49
C ARG A 696 -16.57 16.75 -0.41
N GLY A 697 -16.82 16.75 -1.71
CA GLY A 697 -15.89 16.18 -2.70
C GLY A 697 -14.49 16.80 -2.72
N TRP A 698 -14.41 18.13 -2.63
CA TRP A 698 -13.12 18.85 -2.60
C TRP A 698 -12.24 18.44 -1.41
N VAL A 699 -12.85 18.26 -0.23
CA VAL A 699 -12.16 17.94 1.03
C VAL A 699 -11.46 16.58 0.96
N PHE A 700 -11.98 15.65 0.16
CA PHE A 700 -11.34 14.36 -0.05
C PHE A 700 -9.94 14.50 -0.66
N GLN A 701 -9.79 15.37 -1.67
CA GLN A 701 -8.48 15.67 -2.25
C GLN A 701 -7.59 16.43 -1.27
N GLU A 702 -8.16 17.38 -0.51
CA GLU A 702 -7.42 18.18 0.48
C GLU A 702 -6.78 17.29 1.56
N ARG A 703 -7.53 16.33 2.12
CA ARG A 703 -7.00 15.35 3.08
C ARG A 703 -5.93 14.47 2.45
N ALA A 704 -6.23 13.86 1.31
CA ALA A 704 -5.37 12.89 0.64
C ALA A 704 -4.01 13.45 0.17
N LEU A 705 -3.94 14.76 -0.10
CA LEU A 705 -2.72 15.41 -0.57
C LEU A 705 -1.96 16.15 0.52
N SER A 706 -2.59 16.40 1.67
CA SER A 706 -1.93 17.04 2.81
C SER A 706 -0.97 16.07 3.48
N ARG A 707 0.27 16.50 3.70
CA ARG A 707 1.29 15.68 4.38
C ARG A 707 1.06 15.60 5.90
N ARG A 708 0.40 16.62 6.42
CA ARG A 708 0.12 16.89 7.84
C ARG A 708 -1.19 17.64 7.94
N THR A 709 -2.09 17.17 8.80
CA THR A 709 -3.38 17.83 9.02
C THR A 709 -3.69 17.96 10.51
N ILE A 710 -4.09 19.15 10.94
CA ILE A 710 -4.65 19.41 12.26
C ILE A 710 -6.17 19.51 12.12
N TYR A 711 -6.91 18.58 12.71
CA TYR A 711 -8.37 18.57 12.69
C TYR A 711 -8.93 19.20 13.96
N TYR A 712 -9.66 20.30 13.81
CA TYR A 712 -10.40 20.94 14.91
C TYR A 712 -11.83 20.41 14.95
N THR A 713 -12.09 19.43 15.80
CA THR A 713 -13.43 18.85 16.01
C THR A 713 -14.09 19.47 17.26
N SER A 714 -15.35 19.11 17.51
CA SER A 714 -16.11 19.59 18.67
C SER A 714 -15.67 18.94 20.00
N THR A 715 -14.93 17.84 19.95
CA THR A 715 -14.54 17.03 21.10
C THR A 715 -13.06 17.21 21.43
N GLN A 716 -12.19 17.13 20.41
CA GLN A 716 -10.75 17.26 20.54
C GLN A 716 -10.06 17.72 19.26
N VAL A 717 -8.77 18.00 19.38
CA VAL A 717 -7.90 18.23 18.22
C VAL A 717 -7.17 16.94 17.86
N TYR A 718 -7.13 16.62 16.58
CA TYR A 718 -6.34 15.50 16.06
C TYR A 718 -5.19 15.99 15.19
N TRP A 719 -4.09 15.26 15.21
CA TRP A 719 -2.97 15.41 14.28
C TRP A 719 -2.84 14.17 13.42
N GLU A 720 -2.96 14.30 12.10
CA GLU A 720 -2.71 13.21 11.16
C GLU A 720 -1.42 13.48 10.37
N CYS A 721 -0.58 12.47 10.24
CA CYS A 721 0.55 12.46 9.31
C CYS A 721 0.77 11.02 8.81
N GLY A 722 1.82 10.79 8.01
CA GLY A 722 2.10 9.47 7.42
C GLY A 722 2.33 8.32 8.42
N ALA A 723 2.43 8.59 9.72
CA ALA A 723 2.54 7.58 10.78
C ALA A 723 1.23 7.31 11.55
N GLY A 724 0.10 7.88 11.11
CA GLY A 724 -1.20 7.73 11.73
C GLY A 724 -1.70 9.00 12.41
N VAL A 725 -2.68 8.83 13.30
CA VAL A 725 -3.42 9.91 13.95
C VAL A 725 -3.04 10.01 15.42
N ARG A 726 -2.74 11.20 15.92
CA ARG A 726 -2.51 11.50 17.34
C ARG A 726 -3.68 12.29 17.93
N CYS A 727 -4.06 11.95 19.15
CA CYS A 727 -5.13 12.58 19.91
C CYS A 727 -4.55 13.48 21.02
N GLU A 728 -5.28 14.53 21.43
CA GLU A 728 -4.89 15.36 22.59
C GLU A 728 -4.81 14.55 23.90
N THR A 729 -5.49 13.41 23.97
CA THR A 729 -5.44 12.46 25.08
C THR A 729 -4.11 11.70 25.19
N LEU A 730 -3.17 11.92 24.27
CA LEU A 730 -1.90 11.19 24.09
C LEU A 730 -2.10 9.73 23.66
N ARG A 731 -3.04 9.49 22.75
CA ARG A 731 -3.16 8.21 22.02
C ARG A 731 -2.76 8.37 20.56
N CYS A 732 -2.27 7.27 19.99
CA CYS A 732 -2.08 7.05 18.56
C CYS A 732 -3.16 6.11 18.04
N LEU A 733 -3.90 6.53 17.02
CA LEU A 733 -4.89 5.75 16.29
C LEU A 733 -4.35 5.38 14.91
N TYR A 734 -4.60 4.15 14.49
CA TYR A 734 -4.22 3.64 13.17
C TYR A 734 -5.34 2.81 12.57
N ASN A 735 -5.62 3.01 11.29
CA ASN A 735 -6.54 2.22 10.50
C ASN A 735 -5.98 2.14 9.08
N SER A 736 -5.92 0.94 8.51
CA SER A 736 -5.29 0.71 7.20
C SER A 736 -5.97 1.48 6.06
N LYS A 737 -7.30 1.57 6.10
CA LYS A 737 -8.14 2.28 5.12
C LYS A 737 -8.04 3.80 5.26
N ALA A 738 -7.95 4.31 6.49
CA ALA A 738 -7.75 5.73 6.78
C ALA A 738 -6.32 6.18 6.43
N ALA A 739 -5.32 5.35 6.77
CA ALA A 739 -3.91 5.60 6.48
C ALA A 739 -3.63 5.74 4.97
N PHE A 740 -4.49 5.18 4.11
CA PHE A 740 -4.39 5.40 2.67
C PHE A 740 -4.56 6.88 2.29
N LEU A 741 -5.56 7.58 2.84
CA LEU A 741 -5.72 9.03 2.62
C LEU A 741 -4.77 9.85 3.50
N GLY A 742 -4.30 9.31 4.63
CA GLY A 742 -3.31 9.94 5.50
C GLY A 742 -1.85 9.79 5.03
N ASP A 743 -1.60 9.23 3.84
CA ASP A 743 -0.24 8.98 3.33
C ASP A 743 0.48 10.29 3.00
N ALA A 744 1.53 10.61 3.77
CA ALA A 744 2.33 11.81 3.58
C ALA A 744 3.01 11.90 2.21
N ASN A 745 3.15 10.80 1.48
CA ASN A 745 3.54 10.82 0.08
C ASN A 745 2.58 9.99 -0.78
N PHE A 746 1.27 10.23 -0.63
CA PHE A 746 0.21 9.55 -1.36
C PHE A 746 0.58 9.28 -2.84
N PRO A 747 0.34 8.08 -3.39
CA PRO A 747 -0.06 6.84 -2.74
C PRO A 747 1.14 5.95 -2.33
N HIS A 748 2.36 6.48 -2.22
CA HIS A 748 3.61 5.69 -2.18
C HIS A 748 3.64 4.66 -1.05
N SER A 749 3.25 5.03 0.16
CA SER A 749 3.23 4.13 1.32
C SER A 749 2.20 3.04 1.11
N ALA A 750 1.03 3.38 0.56
CA ALA A 750 0.00 2.41 0.22
C ALA A 750 0.44 1.45 -0.89
N LEU A 751 1.11 1.92 -1.95
CA LEU A 751 1.58 1.05 -3.03
C LEU A 751 2.60 0.00 -2.56
N ASN A 752 3.41 0.32 -1.55
CA ASN A 752 4.34 -0.61 -0.94
C ASN A 752 3.63 -1.69 -0.11
N HIS A 753 2.50 -1.36 0.51
CA HIS A 753 1.67 -2.29 1.27
C HIS A 753 0.80 -3.20 0.37
N TYR A 754 0.49 -2.76 -0.86
CA TYR A 754 -0.54 -3.37 -1.71
C TYR A 754 -0.04 -3.82 -3.11
N LYS A 755 1.07 -4.57 -3.17
CA LYS A 755 1.68 -5.00 -4.46
C LYS A 755 0.71 -5.72 -5.41
N ASP A 756 -0.25 -6.49 -4.89
CA ASP A 756 -1.23 -7.25 -5.69
C ASP A 756 -2.68 -6.69 -5.64
N GLY A 757 -2.91 -5.57 -4.92
CA GLY A 757 -4.25 -5.01 -4.63
C GLY A 757 -4.53 -3.60 -5.19
N ARG A 758 -3.62 -3.07 -6.03
CA ARG A 758 -3.65 -1.71 -6.58
C ARG A 758 -4.97 -1.32 -7.26
N GLN A 759 -5.62 -2.28 -7.91
CA GLN A 759 -6.89 -2.05 -8.58
C GLN A 759 -8.05 -1.92 -7.58
N MET A 760 -8.10 -2.75 -6.54
CA MET A 760 -9.12 -2.65 -5.48
C MET A 760 -9.00 -1.32 -4.74
N LEU A 761 -7.77 -0.84 -4.56
CA LEU A 761 -7.48 0.47 -3.98
C LEU A 761 -8.13 1.61 -4.79
N ILE A 762 -8.00 1.59 -6.11
CA ILE A 762 -8.63 2.58 -7.00
C ILE A 762 -10.15 2.48 -6.94
N GLN A 763 -10.68 1.24 -6.93
CA GLN A 763 -12.12 1.02 -6.87
C GLN A 763 -12.70 1.57 -5.56
N ASP A 764 -12.15 1.23 -4.39
CA ASP A 764 -12.59 1.76 -3.10
C ASP A 764 -12.43 3.30 -3.02
N LEU A 765 -11.35 3.86 -3.57
CA LEU A 765 -11.17 5.32 -3.62
C LEU A 765 -12.30 5.99 -4.41
N TYR A 766 -12.62 5.49 -5.61
CA TYR A 766 -13.64 6.08 -6.46
C TYR A 766 -15.06 5.80 -6.00
N GLU A 767 -15.33 4.65 -5.39
CA GLU A 767 -16.60 4.38 -4.72
C GLU A 767 -16.84 5.39 -3.59
N ARG A 768 -15.87 5.58 -2.68
CA ARG A 768 -15.95 6.59 -1.61
C ARG A 768 -16.14 8.00 -2.15
N TYR A 769 -15.33 8.40 -3.13
CA TYR A 769 -15.40 9.75 -3.69
C TYR A 769 -16.72 10.02 -4.43
N SER A 770 -17.26 9.02 -5.14
CA SER A 770 -18.51 9.18 -5.89
C SER A 770 -19.72 9.47 -5.00
N ALA A 771 -19.69 9.02 -3.74
CA ALA A 771 -20.72 9.27 -2.74
C ALA A 771 -20.68 10.69 -2.15
N LEU A 772 -19.63 11.47 -2.46
CA LEU A 772 -19.45 12.82 -1.91
C LEU A 772 -20.33 13.87 -2.60
N GLU A 773 -20.63 14.92 -1.83
CA GLU A 773 -21.47 16.04 -2.20
C GLU A 773 -20.66 17.19 -2.83
N PHE A 774 -21.27 17.84 -3.82
CA PHE A 774 -20.70 19.00 -4.52
C PHE A 774 -21.73 20.12 -4.59
N SER A 775 -21.29 21.36 -4.36
CA SER A 775 -22.14 22.54 -4.59
C SER A 775 -22.51 22.70 -6.05
N TYR A 776 -21.56 22.43 -6.96
CA TYR A 776 -21.78 22.31 -8.39
C TYR A 776 -21.36 20.91 -8.82
N ALA A 777 -22.31 20.10 -9.31
CA ALA A 777 -22.03 18.72 -9.67
C ALA A 777 -20.94 18.58 -10.75
N SER A 778 -20.77 19.59 -11.62
CA SER A 778 -19.70 19.65 -12.63
C SER A 778 -18.28 19.66 -12.05
N ASP A 779 -18.12 20.09 -10.79
CA ASP A 779 -16.82 20.11 -10.10
C ASP A 779 -16.30 18.71 -9.79
N ARG A 780 -17.18 17.69 -9.77
CA ARG A 780 -16.85 16.29 -9.48
C ARG A 780 -15.65 15.78 -10.29
N SER A 781 -15.61 16.13 -11.58
CA SER A 781 -14.54 15.69 -12.47
C SER A 781 -13.22 16.44 -12.25
N VAL A 782 -13.27 17.66 -11.72
CA VAL A 782 -12.10 18.55 -11.51
C VAL A 782 -11.46 18.30 -10.14
N ALA A 783 -12.30 18.16 -9.12
CA ALA A 783 -11.88 18.05 -7.72
C ALA A 783 -11.11 16.78 -7.35
N ILE A 784 -10.99 15.82 -8.28
CA ILE A 784 -10.18 14.60 -8.12
C ILE A 784 -9.00 14.52 -9.09
N LEU A 785 -8.85 15.47 -10.01
CA LEU A 785 -7.81 15.40 -11.05
C LEU A 785 -6.42 15.33 -10.45
N GLY A 786 -6.17 16.03 -9.33
CA GLY A 786 -4.88 15.96 -8.63
C GLY A 786 -4.57 14.54 -8.17
N LEU A 787 -5.53 13.90 -7.51
CA LEU A 787 -5.38 12.50 -7.07
C LEU A 787 -5.23 11.54 -8.25
N GLN A 788 -6.05 11.67 -9.28
CA GLN A 788 -5.96 10.83 -10.47
C GLN A 788 -4.60 10.96 -11.15
N LYS A 789 -4.08 12.19 -11.34
CA LYS A 789 -2.75 12.44 -11.93
C LYS A 789 -1.64 11.80 -11.10
N ARG A 790 -1.70 11.94 -9.77
CA ARG A 790 -0.69 11.37 -8.87
C ARG A 790 -0.71 9.84 -8.87
N LEU A 791 -1.89 9.23 -8.84
CA LEU A 791 -2.07 7.80 -9.03
C LEU A 791 -1.54 7.33 -10.39
N ALA A 792 -1.84 8.07 -11.46
CA ALA A 792 -1.40 7.71 -12.82
C ALA A 792 0.13 7.69 -12.94
N ARG A 793 0.81 8.72 -12.38
CA ARG A 793 2.29 8.75 -12.29
C ARG A 793 2.82 7.57 -11.48
N ALA A 794 2.22 7.29 -10.32
CA ALA A 794 2.67 6.24 -9.42
C ALA A 794 2.46 4.81 -9.97
N PHE A 795 1.42 4.63 -10.79
CA PHE A 795 1.16 3.37 -11.51
C PHE A 795 1.84 3.28 -12.87
N GLU A 796 2.59 4.32 -13.28
CA GLU A 796 3.21 4.42 -14.61
C GLU A 796 2.19 4.17 -15.73
N THR A 797 1.00 4.73 -15.59
CA THR A 797 -0.12 4.52 -16.51
C THR A 797 -0.77 5.84 -16.92
N ARG A 798 -1.64 5.78 -17.94
CA ARG A 798 -2.47 6.91 -18.36
C ARG A 798 -3.79 6.87 -17.60
N ALA A 799 -4.30 8.02 -17.23
CA ALA A 799 -5.62 8.12 -16.62
C ALA A 799 -6.37 9.35 -17.12
N THR A 800 -7.67 9.17 -17.35
CA THR A 800 -8.60 10.26 -17.68
C THR A 800 -10.00 9.87 -17.25
N TYR A 801 -10.85 10.85 -16.93
CA TYR A 801 -12.27 10.65 -16.64
C TYR A 801 -12.56 9.50 -15.66
N GLY A 802 -11.76 9.36 -14.60
CA GLY A 802 -11.97 8.34 -13.57
C GLY A 802 -11.56 6.93 -13.99
N LEU A 803 -10.85 6.76 -15.11
CA LEU A 803 -10.34 5.48 -15.61
C LEU A 803 -8.82 5.49 -15.75
N PHE A 804 -8.20 4.33 -15.50
CA PHE A 804 -6.77 4.08 -15.68
C PHE A 804 -6.57 3.05 -16.79
N ALA A 805 -5.65 3.30 -17.72
CA ALA A 805 -5.46 2.47 -18.91
C ALA A 805 -5.15 0.99 -18.57
N ILE A 806 -4.32 0.75 -17.56
CA ILE A 806 -3.98 -0.61 -17.09
C ILE A 806 -5.16 -1.36 -16.44
N TYR A 807 -6.21 -0.65 -16.03
CA TYR A 807 -7.39 -1.21 -15.36
C TYR A 807 -8.69 -0.90 -16.11
N LEU A 808 -8.59 -0.54 -17.40
CA LEU A 808 -9.70 -0.02 -18.20
C LEU A 808 -10.94 -0.92 -18.15
N HIS A 809 -10.76 -2.22 -18.39
CA HIS A 809 -11.83 -3.21 -18.40
C HIS A 809 -12.71 -3.15 -17.15
N ARG A 810 -12.10 -3.28 -15.97
CA ARG A 810 -12.84 -3.24 -14.70
C ARG A 810 -13.31 -1.85 -14.33
N GLY A 811 -12.57 -0.82 -14.73
CA GLY A 811 -12.99 0.56 -14.56
C GLY A 811 -14.29 0.90 -15.30
N LEU A 812 -14.55 0.27 -16.46
CA LEU A 812 -15.79 0.46 -17.22
C LEU A 812 -17.01 -0.21 -16.58
N LEU A 813 -16.80 -1.23 -15.73
CA LEU A 813 -17.84 -2.03 -15.09
C LEU A 813 -18.29 -1.44 -13.75
N TRP A 814 -18.45 -0.12 -13.71
CA TRP A 814 -19.13 0.56 -12.60
C TRP A 814 -20.66 0.43 -12.77
N MET A 815 -21.40 0.59 -11.67
CA MET A 815 -22.85 0.53 -11.60
C MET A 815 -23.33 1.47 -10.49
N ARG A 816 -24.62 1.84 -10.51
CA ARG A 816 -25.21 2.58 -9.38
C ARG A 816 -25.19 1.72 -8.10
N ASP A 817 -24.83 2.34 -6.99
CA ASP A 817 -24.84 1.67 -5.67
C ASP A 817 -26.25 1.57 -5.07
N GLN A 818 -27.09 2.58 -5.33
CA GLN A 818 -28.42 2.71 -4.75
C GLN A 818 -29.55 2.36 -5.74
N ALA A 819 -30.76 2.12 -5.22
CA ALA A 819 -31.95 1.79 -6.01
C ALA A 819 -32.44 2.96 -6.89
N GLU A 820 -32.12 4.17 -6.48
CA GLU A 820 -32.46 5.41 -7.15
C GLU A 820 -31.65 5.59 -8.45
N PRO A 821 -32.29 6.08 -9.52
CA PRO A 821 -31.60 6.39 -10.76
C PRO A 821 -30.62 7.55 -10.59
N MET A 822 -29.52 7.46 -11.33
CA MET A 822 -28.47 8.47 -11.38
C MET A 822 -28.82 9.57 -12.37
N LYS A 823 -28.71 10.82 -11.92
CA LYS A 823 -28.96 12.00 -12.78
C LYS A 823 -27.71 12.39 -13.57
N SER A 824 -27.86 12.72 -14.84
CA SER A 824 -26.76 13.27 -15.66
C SER A 824 -26.31 14.63 -15.14
N ILE A 825 -25.00 14.87 -15.16
CA ILE A 825 -24.39 16.14 -14.75
C ILE A 825 -24.26 17.05 -15.97
N ALA A 826 -24.96 18.18 -15.93
CA ALA A 826 -24.78 19.25 -16.91
C ALA A 826 -23.36 19.84 -16.80
N GLN A 827 -22.60 19.81 -17.90
CA GLN A 827 -21.24 20.33 -17.95
C GLN A 827 -21.23 21.79 -18.43
N PRO A 828 -20.31 22.64 -17.92
CA PRO A 828 -20.10 23.99 -18.44
C PRO A 828 -19.70 23.97 -19.92
N SER A 829 -19.97 25.06 -20.64
CA SER A 829 -19.60 25.22 -22.05
C SER A 829 -18.10 24.93 -22.27
N GLY A 830 -17.79 24.04 -23.22
CA GLY A 830 -16.42 23.63 -23.54
C GLY A 830 -15.86 22.48 -22.70
N ARG A 831 -16.58 22.02 -21.66
CA ARG A 831 -16.24 20.82 -20.91
C ARG A 831 -17.19 19.68 -21.27
N TYR A 832 -16.63 18.53 -21.61
CA TYR A 832 -17.41 17.33 -21.90
C TYR A 832 -16.88 16.15 -21.09
N VAL A 833 -17.80 15.38 -20.52
CA VAL A 833 -17.51 14.15 -19.77
C VAL A 833 -18.25 12.99 -20.44
N PRO A 834 -17.52 11.97 -20.90
CA PRO A 834 -18.09 10.77 -21.54
C PRO A 834 -19.13 10.01 -20.72
N SER A 835 -20.14 9.42 -21.39
CA SER A 835 -21.18 8.63 -20.73
C SER A 835 -20.64 7.32 -20.13
N TRP A 836 -19.56 6.79 -20.71
CA TRP A 836 -18.85 5.63 -20.14
C TRP A 836 -18.11 5.94 -18.84
N SER A 837 -17.90 7.22 -18.52
CA SER A 837 -17.32 7.67 -17.26
C SER A 837 -18.42 7.97 -16.24
N TRP A 838 -18.28 7.46 -15.04
CA TRP A 838 -19.17 7.78 -13.92
C TRP A 838 -19.10 9.26 -13.49
N PHE A 839 -18.08 10.02 -13.91
CA PHE A 839 -18.06 11.48 -13.71
C PHE A 839 -19.20 12.20 -14.43
N SER A 840 -19.85 11.55 -15.41
CA SER A 840 -21.02 12.12 -16.12
C SER A 840 -22.31 12.05 -15.30
N LYS A 841 -22.33 11.29 -14.20
CA LYS A 841 -23.52 11.00 -13.41
C LYS A 841 -23.36 11.47 -11.96
N MET A 842 -24.46 11.85 -11.33
CA MET A 842 -24.58 12.10 -9.89
C MET A 842 -24.94 10.83 -9.13
N GLY A 843 -24.49 10.74 -7.88
CA GLY A 843 -24.74 9.61 -6.99
C GLY A 843 -23.52 8.72 -6.79
N ALA A 844 -23.63 7.83 -5.82
CA ALA A 844 -22.62 6.84 -5.48
C ALA A 844 -22.59 5.70 -6.50
N ILE A 845 -21.38 5.29 -6.87
CA ILE A 845 -21.15 4.11 -7.70
C ILE A 845 -20.63 2.95 -6.86
N LYS A 846 -20.77 1.76 -7.42
CA LYS A 846 -20.08 0.53 -7.03
C LYS A 846 -19.49 -0.11 -8.26
N TYR A 847 -18.38 -0.83 -8.14
CA TYR A 847 -17.91 -1.69 -9.23
C TYR A 847 -18.55 -3.08 -9.15
N MET A 848 -18.75 -3.74 -10.30
CA MET A 848 -19.21 -5.12 -10.31
C MET A 848 -18.27 -6.02 -9.50
N ASP A 849 -18.85 -6.82 -8.59
CA ASP A 849 -18.11 -7.76 -7.75
C ASP A 849 -17.69 -8.99 -8.57
N LEU A 850 -16.58 -8.83 -9.29
CA LEU A 850 -15.99 -9.87 -10.12
C LEU A 850 -14.76 -10.43 -9.42
N LYS A 851 -14.77 -11.74 -9.13
CA LYS A 851 -13.64 -12.41 -8.45
C LYS A 851 -12.31 -12.14 -9.18
N PHE A 852 -11.24 -11.96 -8.42
CA PHE A 852 -9.93 -11.69 -9.00
C PHE A 852 -9.43 -12.91 -9.76
N ASP A 853 -8.82 -12.69 -10.92
CA ASP A 853 -8.37 -13.74 -11.83
C ASP A 853 -9.45 -14.76 -12.28
N SER A 854 -10.74 -14.51 -12.05
CA SER A 854 -11.84 -15.35 -12.55
C SER A 854 -12.43 -14.88 -13.88
N VAL A 855 -11.97 -13.74 -14.41
CA VAL A 855 -12.51 -13.14 -15.66
C VAL A 855 -11.43 -13.12 -16.73
N THR A 856 -11.81 -13.49 -17.94
CA THR A 856 -11.05 -13.29 -19.18
C THR A 856 -11.57 -12.04 -19.87
N TRP A 857 -10.70 -11.07 -20.03
CA TRP A 857 -10.98 -9.83 -20.74
C TRP A 857 -11.01 -10.04 -22.25
N THR A 858 -11.93 -9.36 -22.94
CA THR A 858 -12.13 -9.49 -24.39
C THR A 858 -11.44 -8.36 -25.15
N ASP A 859 -11.13 -8.60 -26.42
CA ASP A 859 -10.67 -7.58 -27.38
C ASP A 859 -11.87 -6.91 -28.12
N ASP A 860 -13.09 -7.09 -27.61
CA ASP A 860 -14.34 -6.55 -28.16
C ASP A 860 -14.48 -5.03 -27.92
N PHE A 861 -13.41 -4.35 -27.50
CA PHE A 861 -13.37 -2.91 -27.37
C PHE A 861 -11.94 -2.35 -27.52
N GLU A 862 -11.81 -1.11 -27.96
CA GLU A 862 -10.54 -0.40 -28.12
C GLU A 862 -10.42 0.71 -27.07
N SER A 863 -9.21 0.80 -26.50
CA SER A 863 -8.89 1.76 -25.45
C SER A 863 -8.94 3.21 -25.95
N PRO A 864 -9.49 4.16 -25.17
CA PRO A 864 -9.43 5.59 -25.48
C PRO A 864 -8.01 6.18 -25.29
N PHE A 865 -7.02 5.38 -24.88
CA PHE A 865 -5.67 5.80 -24.51
C PHE A 865 -4.56 5.55 -25.58
N ILE A 866 -4.88 5.52 -26.87
CA ILE A 866 -3.94 5.19 -27.98
C ILE A 866 -2.71 6.14 -28.03
N CYS A 867 -1.54 5.66 -28.48
CA CYS A 867 -0.35 6.47 -28.79
C CYS A 867 -0.16 6.61 -30.31
N GLU A 868 0.19 7.80 -30.80
CA GLU A 868 1.00 7.94 -32.02
C GLU A 868 2.35 8.58 -31.66
N ALA A 869 3.42 8.09 -32.30
CA ALA A 869 4.77 8.62 -32.17
C ALA A 869 4.94 9.80 -33.14
N SER A 870 4.47 10.99 -32.78
CA SER A 870 4.72 12.19 -33.57
C SER A 870 4.82 13.44 -32.69
N GLY A 871 6.05 13.98 -32.61
CA GLY A 871 6.30 15.40 -32.31
C GLY A 871 6.02 15.90 -30.89
N GLY A 872 6.80 15.46 -29.91
CA GLY A 872 7.24 16.27 -28.76
C GLY A 872 6.21 16.85 -27.77
N SER A 873 4.90 16.63 -27.96
CA SER A 873 3.84 17.07 -27.04
C SER A 873 2.94 15.89 -26.65
N MET A 874 2.85 15.59 -25.34
CA MET A 874 2.01 14.52 -24.80
C MET A 874 0.52 14.90 -24.86
N GLY A 875 -0.13 14.66 -26.01
CA GLY A 875 -1.59 14.70 -26.14
C GLY A 875 -2.23 13.32 -26.13
N PHE A 876 -3.48 13.20 -25.68
CA PHE A 876 -4.26 11.96 -25.85
C PHE A 876 -4.70 11.84 -27.33
N THR A 877 -4.16 10.86 -28.06
CA THR A 877 -4.43 10.60 -29.49
C THR A 877 -5.45 9.46 -29.72
N GLY A 878 -6.20 9.06 -28.69
CA GLY A 878 -7.31 8.11 -28.84
C GLY A 878 -8.37 8.61 -29.82
N VAL A 879 -9.20 7.70 -30.33
CA VAL A 879 -10.32 8.05 -31.22
C VAL A 879 -11.19 9.08 -30.50
N ARG A 880 -11.41 10.22 -31.16
CA ARG A 880 -12.27 11.30 -30.66
C ARG A 880 -13.47 11.50 -31.57
N THR A 881 -14.52 12.11 -31.02
CA THR A 881 -15.57 12.73 -31.84
C THR A 881 -15.00 13.90 -32.63
N ALA A 882 -15.77 14.42 -33.61
CA ALA A 882 -15.43 15.66 -34.31
C ALA A 882 -15.31 16.88 -33.36
N SER A 883 -15.91 16.81 -32.17
CA SER A 883 -15.82 17.80 -31.10
C SER A 883 -14.66 17.57 -30.12
N GLY A 884 -13.79 16.58 -30.38
CA GLY A 884 -12.61 16.32 -29.56
C GLY A 884 -12.90 15.49 -28.29
N VAL A 885 -14.06 14.86 -28.16
CA VAL A 885 -14.40 14.00 -27.01
C VAL A 885 -13.77 12.61 -27.17
N PRO A 886 -13.08 12.04 -26.16
CA PRO A 886 -12.58 10.67 -26.25
C PRO A 886 -13.71 9.65 -26.29
N VAL A 887 -13.67 8.72 -27.24
CA VAL A 887 -14.65 7.64 -27.36
C VAL A 887 -14.01 6.29 -27.07
N VAL A 888 -14.80 5.37 -26.52
CA VAL A 888 -14.47 3.94 -26.47
C VAL A 888 -15.06 3.31 -27.74
N ARG A 889 -14.24 2.68 -28.58
CA ARG A 889 -14.79 1.87 -29.68
C ARG A 889 -15.14 0.50 -29.13
N ALA A 890 -16.35 0.02 -29.38
CA ALA A 890 -16.82 -1.22 -28.77
C ALA A 890 -17.60 -2.04 -29.82
N LEU A 891 -17.46 -3.36 -29.78
CA LEU A 891 -18.25 -4.28 -30.58
C LEU A 891 -19.63 -4.41 -29.93
N ALA A 892 -20.64 -3.84 -30.60
CA ALA A 892 -22.02 -3.84 -30.15
C ALA A 892 -22.79 -5.02 -30.74
N LYS A 893 -23.45 -5.79 -29.87
CA LYS A 893 -24.20 -7.00 -30.21
C LYS A 893 -25.66 -6.84 -29.79
N ASP A 894 -26.58 -7.35 -30.61
CA ASP A 894 -28.00 -7.38 -30.29
C ASP A 894 -28.31 -8.38 -29.15
N LEU A 895 -29.40 -8.12 -28.42
CA LEU A 895 -29.85 -8.92 -27.28
C LEU A 895 -30.92 -9.96 -27.68
N LYS A 896 -30.76 -11.21 -27.21
CA LYS A 896 -31.74 -12.31 -27.38
C LYS A 896 -32.49 -12.60 -26.07
N LEU A 897 -33.10 -11.61 -25.45
CA LEU A 897 -33.81 -11.81 -24.19
C LEU A 897 -35.00 -10.86 -24.01
N SER A 898 -35.97 -11.26 -23.17
CA SER A 898 -37.14 -10.45 -22.88
C SER A 898 -36.81 -9.26 -21.95
N LYS A 899 -37.67 -8.23 -21.93
CA LYS A 899 -37.53 -7.08 -21.03
C LYS A 899 -37.44 -7.49 -19.55
N ALA A 900 -38.21 -8.51 -19.15
CA ALA A 900 -38.20 -9.04 -17.78
C ALA A 900 -36.87 -9.74 -17.42
N GLU A 901 -36.29 -10.49 -18.36
CA GLU A 901 -34.97 -11.11 -18.16
C GLU A 901 -33.85 -10.06 -18.13
N LEU A 902 -33.98 -8.97 -18.89
CA LEU A 902 -32.99 -7.90 -18.91
C LEU A 902 -32.96 -7.19 -17.56
N LEU A 903 -34.13 -6.80 -17.05
CA LEU A 903 -34.26 -6.14 -15.75
C LEU A 903 -33.75 -6.99 -14.57
N LYS A 904 -33.69 -8.32 -14.73
CA LYS A 904 -33.13 -9.23 -13.71
C LYS A 904 -31.59 -9.30 -13.75
N ASN A 905 -30.99 -9.14 -14.92
CA ASN A 905 -29.57 -9.39 -15.16
C ASN A 905 -28.75 -8.10 -15.43
N ALA A 906 -29.43 -6.96 -15.55
CA ALA A 906 -28.85 -5.67 -15.83
C ALA A 906 -29.12 -4.65 -14.73
N ILE A 907 -28.17 -3.73 -14.55
CA ILE A 907 -28.31 -2.55 -13.71
C ILE A 907 -28.17 -1.33 -14.61
N PHE A 908 -29.30 -0.67 -14.84
CA PHE A 908 -29.38 0.58 -15.59
C PHE A 908 -29.00 1.77 -14.71
N ASP A 909 -28.33 2.75 -15.30
CA ASP A 909 -27.94 3.98 -14.60
C ASP A 909 -29.16 4.86 -14.29
N ASP A 910 -30.18 4.87 -15.16
CA ASP A 910 -31.43 5.65 -15.03
C ASP A 910 -32.70 4.76 -15.16
N ARG A 911 -33.89 5.33 -14.93
CA ARG A 911 -35.22 4.69 -15.06
C ARG A 911 -35.91 5.01 -16.39
N ASP A 912 -35.15 5.23 -17.45
CA ASP A 912 -35.74 5.51 -18.77
C ASP A 912 -36.64 4.36 -19.22
N GLU A 913 -37.78 4.70 -19.83
CA GLU A 913 -38.53 3.73 -20.63
C GLU A 913 -37.65 3.34 -21.83
N PHE A 914 -37.30 2.05 -21.90
CA PHE A 914 -36.55 1.50 -23.01
C PHE A 914 -37.30 0.34 -23.63
N GLU A 915 -37.11 0.19 -24.94
CA GLU A 915 -37.42 -1.03 -25.64
C GLU A 915 -36.16 -1.87 -25.86
N VAL A 916 -36.25 -3.19 -25.68
CA VAL A 916 -35.06 -4.06 -25.70
C VAL A 916 -34.32 -3.99 -27.04
N HIS A 917 -35.04 -3.76 -28.14
CA HIS A 917 -34.48 -3.65 -29.49
C HIS A 917 -33.71 -2.34 -29.74
N GLU A 918 -33.79 -1.37 -28.84
CA GLU A 918 -33.01 -0.12 -28.88
C GLU A 918 -31.66 -0.26 -28.17
N LEU A 919 -31.48 -1.36 -27.43
CA LEU A 919 -30.31 -1.62 -26.61
C LEU A 919 -29.37 -2.62 -27.28
N LEU A 920 -28.08 -2.31 -27.21
CA LEU A 920 -27.01 -3.22 -27.60
C LEU A 920 -26.14 -3.54 -26.39
N PHE A 921 -25.44 -4.66 -26.48
CA PHE A 921 -24.53 -5.13 -25.45
C PHE A 921 -23.11 -5.22 -26.01
N SER A 922 -22.15 -4.69 -25.25
CA SER A 922 -20.74 -4.84 -25.56
C SER A 922 -20.04 -5.60 -24.45
N VAL A 923 -19.40 -6.71 -24.82
CA VAL A 923 -18.74 -7.62 -23.88
C VAL A 923 -17.39 -7.02 -23.47
N ILE A 924 -17.17 -6.87 -22.16
CA ILE A 924 -15.89 -6.40 -21.59
C ILE A 924 -15.06 -7.56 -21.06
N GLY A 925 -15.71 -8.58 -20.48
CA GLY A 925 -15.04 -9.78 -20.01
C GLY A 925 -16.01 -10.92 -19.75
N CYS A 926 -15.49 -12.14 -19.68
CA CYS A 926 -16.28 -13.35 -19.44
C CYS A 926 -15.63 -14.20 -18.35
N ASP A 927 -16.43 -14.88 -17.53
CA ASP A 927 -15.90 -15.81 -16.51
C ASP A 927 -14.96 -16.88 -17.11
N LYS A 928 -13.97 -17.31 -16.32
CA LYS A 928 -13.05 -18.40 -16.62
C LYS A 928 -13.70 -19.72 -16.19
N ASP A 929 -14.38 -20.36 -17.14
CA ASP A 929 -14.93 -21.73 -17.12
C ASP A 929 -15.20 -22.40 -15.75
N GLU A 930 -16.48 -22.50 -15.40
CA GLU A 930 -17.02 -23.62 -14.63
C GLU A 930 -17.52 -24.70 -15.61
N ASN A 931 -16.68 -25.67 -15.98
CA ASN A 931 -17.01 -26.96 -16.61
C ASN A 931 -17.97 -27.05 -17.85
N SER A 932 -18.46 -25.97 -18.46
CA SER A 932 -19.07 -26.00 -19.81
C SER A 932 -19.16 -24.61 -20.46
N MET A 933 -19.04 -24.52 -21.80
CA MET A 933 -19.23 -23.27 -22.57
C MET A 933 -20.63 -22.66 -22.41
N GLU A 934 -21.64 -23.42 -21.97
CA GLU A 934 -23.02 -22.96 -21.79
C GLU A 934 -23.23 -22.16 -20.48
N VAL A 935 -22.32 -22.27 -19.51
CA VAL A 935 -22.44 -21.62 -18.18
C VAL A 935 -21.65 -20.30 -18.11
N ARG A 936 -20.82 -20.00 -19.10
CA ARG A 936 -19.91 -18.85 -19.09
C ARG A 936 -20.64 -17.51 -19.15
N ILE A 937 -20.64 -16.76 -18.04
CA ILE A 937 -21.29 -15.44 -17.98
C ILE A 937 -20.38 -14.39 -18.62
N SER A 938 -20.97 -13.53 -19.45
CA SER A 938 -20.36 -12.36 -20.07
C SER A 938 -20.79 -11.09 -19.34
N HIS A 939 -19.83 -10.30 -18.90
CA HIS A 939 -20.01 -9.01 -18.24
C HIS A 939 -19.69 -7.88 -19.21
N GLY A 940 -20.55 -6.87 -19.27
CA GLY A 940 -20.43 -5.86 -20.30
C GLY A 940 -21.30 -4.63 -20.09
N LEU A 941 -21.19 -3.72 -21.05
CA LEU A 941 -21.91 -2.46 -21.09
C LEU A 941 -23.23 -2.63 -21.86
N ILE A 942 -24.30 -2.05 -21.34
CA ILE A 942 -25.50 -1.77 -22.12
C ILE A 942 -25.33 -0.38 -22.72
N ILE A 943 -25.51 -0.29 -24.03
CA ILE A 943 -25.39 0.95 -24.79
C ILE A 943 -26.64 1.16 -25.66
N ARG A 944 -26.96 2.42 -25.92
CA ARG A 944 -28.03 2.81 -26.86
C ARG A 944 -27.56 3.92 -27.78
N LYS A 945 -28.19 4.03 -28.95
CA LYS A 945 -27.87 5.09 -29.91
C LYS A 945 -28.30 6.45 -29.34
N LEU A 946 -27.45 7.46 -29.44
CA LEU A 946 -27.79 8.81 -28.99
C LEU A 946 -28.88 9.40 -29.91
N ILE A 947 -30.02 9.82 -29.36
CA ILE A 947 -31.12 10.42 -30.14
C ILE A 947 -30.78 11.89 -30.43
N GLU A 948 -30.87 12.26 -31.72
CA GLU A 948 -30.46 13.52 -32.32
C GLU A 948 -31.10 14.74 -31.66
N ASN A 949 -30.35 15.47 -30.83
CA ASN A 949 -30.65 16.86 -30.45
C ASN A 949 -29.38 17.71 -30.19
N LEU A 950 -28.19 17.20 -30.51
CA LEU A 950 -26.92 17.92 -30.38
C LEU A 950 -26.08 17.67 -31.65
N ASP A 951 -26.12 18.65 -32.57
CA ASP A 951 -25.34 18.78 -33.81
C ASP A 951 -25.38 17.61 -34.82
N GLU A 952 -25.46 17.94 -36.11
CA GLU A 952 -25.27 17.03 -37.27
C GLU A 952 -23.93 16.24 -37.24
N ARG A 953 -23.04 16.54 -36.28
CA ARG A 953 -21.69 15.99 -36.11
C ARG A 953 -21.64 14.74 -35.21
N SER A 954 -22.78 14.33 -34.63
CA SER A 954 -22.92 13.20 -33.69
C SER A 954 -23.46 11.91 -34.35
N GLN A 955 -23.51 11.86 -35.68
CA GLN A 955 -24.11 10.74 -36.41
C GLN A 955 -23.38 9.41 -36.11
N GLY A 956 -24.10 8.44 -35.53
CA GLY A 956 -23.59 7.10 -35.26
C GLY A 956 -22.85 6.88 -33.93
N THR A 957 -23.00 7.79 -32.96
CA THR A 957 -22.48 7.61 -31.59
C THR A 957 -23.50 6.98 -30.63
N TYR A 958 -22.99 6.26 -29.64
CA TYR A 958 -23.76 5.53 -28.63
C TYR A 958 -23.41 6.04 -27.23
N GLU A 959 -24.36 5.95 -26.30
CA GLU A 959 -24.12 6.23 -24.89
C GLU A 959 -24.21 4.95 -24.04
N ARG A 960 -23.45 4.89 -22.95
CA ARG A 960 -23.58 3.85 -21.91
C ARG A 960 -24.80 4.17 -21.04
N VAL A 961 -25.66 3.18 -20.84
CA VAL A 961 -26.89 3.30 -20.02
C VAL A 961 -26.94 2.30 -18.87
N GLY A 962 -25.96 1.41 -18.76
CA GLY A 962 -25.85 0.46 -17.65
C GLY A 962 -24.83 -0.63 -17.89
N VAL A 963 -24.85 -1.63 -17.01
CA VAL A 963 -24.04 -2.84 -17.10
C VAL A 963 -24.90 -4.09 -16.93
N ALA A 964 -24.45 -5.21 -17.47
CA ALA A 964 -25.15 -6.49 -17.30
C ALA A 964 -24.20 -7.69 -17.27
N SER A 965 -24.71 -8.77 -16.68
CA SER A 965 -24.10 -10.11 -16.67
C SER A 965 -25.02 -11.05 -17.43
N LEU A 966 -24.66 -11.42 -18.66
CA LEU A 966 -25.51 -12.17 -19.59
C LEU A 966 -24.85 -13.49 -20.02
N ARG A 967 -25.67 -14.51 -20.25
CA ARG A 967 -25.22 -15.79 -20.81
C ARG A 967 -25.00 -15.69 -22.32
N PRO A 968 -24.18 -16.57 -22.94
CA PRO A 968 -23.92 -16.50 -24.37
C PRO A 968 -25.19 -16.69 -25.21
N SER A 969 -26.14 -17.52 -24.74
CA SER A 969 -27.44 -17.72 -25.40
C SER A 969 -28.32 -16.46 -25.43
N GLN A 970 -28.04 -15.48 -24.58
CA GLN A 970 -28.79 -14.23 -24.48
C GLN A 970 -28.21 -13.12 -25.37
N ILE A 971 -27.13 -13.39 -26.10
CA ILE A 971 -26.43 -12.42 -26.96
C ILE A 971 -26.44 -12.95 -28.40
N MET A 972 -26.64 -12.08 -29.39
CA MET A 972 -26.49 -12.46 -30.81
C MET A 972 -25.01 -12.70 -31.16
N ASP A 973 -24.77 -13.68 -32.05
CA ASP A 973 -23.45 -13.89 -32.63
C ASP A 973 -23.17 -12.82 -33.69
N GLY A 974 -21.95 -12.29 -33.72
CA GLY A 974 -21.59 -11.13 -34.54
C GLY A 974 -21.94 -9.79 -33.89
N GLY A 975 -21.58 -8.69 -34.53
CA GLY A 975 -21.80 -7.34 -34.01
C GLY A 975 -21.21 -6.27 -34.92
N SER A 976 -21.47 -5.01 -34.60
CA SER A 976 -20.90 -3.87 -35.32
C SER A 976 -20.04 -3.02 -34.39
N TRP A 977 -18.92 -2.53 -34.92
CA TRP A 977 -18.06 -1.61 -34.16
C TRP A 977 -18.70 -0.24 -34.08
N VAL A 978 -18.97 0.23 -32.86
CA VAL A 978 -19.59 1.53 -32.60
C VAL A 978 -18.69 2.42 -31.76
N LYS A 979 -18.96 3.73 -31.76
CA LYS A 979 -18.28 4.71 -30.90
C LYS A 979 -19.18 5.01 -29.70
N VAL A 980 -18.74 4.63 -28.51
CA VAL A 980 -19.41 4.96 -27.24
C VAL A 980 -18.80 6.25 -26.70
N CYS A 981 -19.60 7.31 -26.66
CA CYS A 981 -19.17 8.66 -26.29
C CYS A 981 -19.35 8.98 -24.81
#